data_AF-A0A4P6XGK0-F1
#
_entry.id   AF-A0A4P6XGK0-F1
#
_cell.length_a   1.000
_cell.length_b   1.000
_cell.length_c   1.000
_cell.angle_alpha   90.00
_cell.angle_beta   90.00
_cell.angle_gamma   90.00
#
_symmetry.space_group_name_H-M   'P 1'
#
loop_
_entity.id
_entity.type
_entity.pdbx_description
1 polymer ?
#
loop_
_entity_poly.entity_id
_entity_poly.type
_entity_poly.pdbx_seq_one_letter_code
_entity_poly.pdbx_strand_id
1 'polypeptide(L)'
;MLKPAGLFKARKLGTESDVQLTQQSFLADSTTETGLASLAASPSTGGATELTKNDKYCVSRLPALPPVLSNDPGVGQAGFLNGYTDNATRCALAVSDSAINVWPYASTDDTPITFEFPLPQGAGSEAMPLAILTRPTPGTTLDPGLCIVHSTTGHVTFYESVQYAPALGMINSSRIETHIGILAAQGEYITLAENVEPAGIAVATSWKRVVLIVLRDYKGAAQLQTLELTKPPLRLFSGWLGGAREELDGEIVLIKVGQVSQHGSMQDIIVQDASGTFKKFQYQLSASGTPYIGRHVLLYKLLSFLEKNIDGLIPGSVLHTHFLDLWPLVADQAASTDVYVSLVAVLSSAYGIEQHRLLLLRLKINDSGVLVLSSHQLPDVGSNQLASRPRLFIPSPEKTAFVSIGNAVILSDLSVVSSRHSTSNFQYYEPKWEDVVHFKSAVQIIGFGYEDQTAAANNPALVFISAEHGVVRIERFIETSTEVTSEDTDPSDPVALLKSHILQAIFYGDSSFVEFNVDASRSLDIVNPALTAVVSEVLDSTSPYLPPNFSSTRDSFSLRLKLLKALIDYARANFADHLYVLLPVIVEALEKLEVASNVWHIADGDGADAGHVKHVLKTVIKRNDMVHGSASKDILRSFFSHNVSEILIVLTELVDDLSATPELTTVLLQLLVRTLHDAVYKNEVAYIFGNSEIPPYKLWVFESSLVVKAEEVFTQAFCTKNNSNIQESLLSRPELVQLTDSLFFIVNSAILFMQQTNDDQLHEYVKWYNRRKSDWTDALLTRGLSKEALAIAQKYHDFDSIAYVLEKEREQASPEYIFDKIDFFMNQYGYDFASKLFDYYLSHDQLQRILVDCKPYGSFLEQYFAEKPRKSNKVSWIYYLQAREFKEASNVLISLSAEKDHENQEIQEFNYSLAKLAAIAAKAEGSSTEDSSVLDEIAVEAESNLLVVRIQNKIYQTIASFVGDKQELITLDYFVNDLSNPKLREFGLKAEVGVYFERFAQQKALSKEHLVSLLTSLNPTSQFDHVFADALKVAALITNDAFFHNIASEIWKKLICVTDDWHLISATENNSDDVNKMRLRDTIFFRTVRSVQGSDEIMKVLDDVLEKAREDGMTDGDIWGDKLKQLAEECDIELWINTVRSEAK
;
A
#
# COMPACT_ATOMS: atom_id res chain seq x y z
N MET A 1 -76.94 15.12 27.11
CA MET A 1 -77.72 14.28 26.18
C MET A 1 -76.95 14.22 24.88
N LEU A 2 -76.29 13.09 24.60
CA LEU A 2 -75.39 12.88 23.46
C LEU A 2 -75.98 11.79 22.57
N LYS A 3 -76.06 12.06 21.26
CA LYS A 3 -76.39 11.11 20.18
C LYS A 3 -75.52 11.45 18.95
N PRO A 4 -75.27 10.49 18.05
CA PRO A 4 -73.91 10.16 17.63
C PRO A 4 -73.58 10.53 16.18
N ALA A 5 -72.29 10.66 15.90
CA ALA A 5 -71.65 10.62 14.59
C ALA A 5 -70.65 9.44 14.60
N GLY A 6 -70.31 8.75 13.53
CA GLY A 6 -70.76 8.76 12.15
C GLY A 6 -70.13 7.57 11.42
N LEU A 7 -70.96 6.93 10.59
CA LEU A 7 -70.73 6.14 9.38
C LEU A 7 -69.28 5.76 8.94
N PHE A 8 -69.04 4.45 8.92
CA PHE A 8 -67.94 3.77 8.24
C PHE A 8 -68.02 3.92 6.70
N LYS A 9 -66.89 4.25 6.08
CA LYS A 9 -66.66 4.18 4.61
C LYS A 9 -65.37 3.40 4.36
N ALA A 10 -65.45 2.30 3.62
CA ALA A 10 -64.27 1.59 3.13
C ALA A 10 -63.64 2.33 1.95
N ARG A 11 -62.31 2.53 1.95
CA ARG A 11 -61.54 2.93 0.76
C ARG A 11 -61.03 1.67 0.08
N LYS A 12 -61.48 1.44 -1.16
CA LYS A 12 -60.83 0.58 -2.15
C LYS A 12 -59.95 1.47 -3.05
N LEU A 13 -58.72 1.04 -3.31
CA LEU A 13 -57.91 1.49 -4.44
C LEU A 13 -57.62 0.24 -5.29
N GLY A 14 -57.95 0.32 -6.58
CA GLY A 14 -57.82 -0.76 -7.53
C GLY A 14 -58.82 -0.59 -8.68
N THR A 15 -58.34 0.02 -9.77
CA THR A 15 -59.04 0.25 -11.03
C THR A 15 -59.30 -1.05 -11.79
N GLU A 16 -60.51 -1.18 -12.32
CA GLU A 16 -61.00 -2.27 -13.17
C GLU A 16 -60.31 -2.31 -14.54
N SER A 17 -60.08 -3.52 -15.03
CA SER A 17 -60.27 -3.87 -16.45
C SER A 17 -60.94 -5.24 -16.52
N ASP A 18 -62.10 -5.26 -17.17
CA ASP A 18 -63.11 -6.31 -17.23
C ASP A 18 -62.75 -7.57 -18.05
N VAL A 19 -63.59 -8.60 -17.84
CA VAL A 19 -63.91 -9.78 -18.68
C VAL A 19 -62.97 -10.99 -18.45
N GLN A 20 -63.38 -12.21 -18.05
CA GLN A 20 -64.65 -12.96 -18.17
C GLN A 20 -64.75 -14.11 -17.14
N LEU A 21 -65.99 -14.50 -16.84
CA LEU A 21 -66.42 -15.61 -15.98
C LEU A 21 -65.88 -17.00 -16.40
N THR A 22 -65.51 -17.86 -15.45
CA THR A 22 -66.18 -19.18 -15.26
C THR A 22 -65.80 -19.87 -13.94
N GLN A 23 -66.79 -20.57 -13.37
CA GLN A 23 -66.75 -21.39 -12.15
C GLN A 23 -66.15 -22.79 -12.39
N GLN A 24 -65.97 -23.51 -11.26
CA GLN A 24 -65.75 -24.96 -11.11
C GLN A 24 -64.31 -25.41 -11.38
N SER A 25 -63.73 -26.42 -10.74
CA SER A 25 -63.93 -27.23 -9.53
C SER A 25 -62.82 -28.29 -9.61
N PHE A 26 -62.31 -28.78 -8.48
CA PHE A 26 -61.47 -29.99 -8.39
C PHE A 26 -61.79 -31.07 -9.45
N LEU A 27 -60.76 -31.59 -10.13
CA LEU A 27 -60.49 -33.03 -10.27
C LEU A 27 -59.10 -33.25 -10.90
N ALA A 28 -58.46 -34.32 -10.44
CA ALA A 28 -57.18 -34.82 -10.90
C ALA A 28 -57.22 -35.26 -12.36
N ASP A 29 -56.11 -35.09 -13.10
CA ASP A 29 -55.57 -36.22 -13.84
C ASP A 29 -54.08 -36.05 -14.19
N SER A 30 -53.45 -37.21 -14.28
CA SER A 30 -52.02 -37.41 -14.53
C SER A 30 -51.75 -37.40 -16.03
N THR A 31 -50.73 -36.69 -16.50
CA THR A 31 -49.96 -37.12 -17.68
C THR A 31 -48.52 -36.64 -17.60
N THR A 32 -47.64 -37.57 -17.92
CA THR A 32 -46.19 -37.52 -17.97
C THR A 32 -45.68 -36.74 -19.18
N GLU A 33 -44.78 -35.77 -18.97
CA GLU A 33 -43.73 -35.44 -19.93
C GLU A 33 -42.38 -35.26 -19.23
N THR A 34 -41.44 -36.09 -19.68
CA THR A 34 -39.98 -36.08 -19.54
C THR A 34 -39.41 -34.66 -19.58
N GLY A 35 -38.54 -34.20 -18.68
CA GLY A 35 -37.30 -34.85 -18.25
C GLY A 35 -36.09 -34.10 -18.82
N LEU A 36 -35.91 -32.83 -18.44
CA LEU A 36 -34.66 -32.08 -18.61
C LEU A 36 -34.23 -31.61 -17.22
N ALA A 37 -33.18 -32.26 -16.71
CA ALA A 37 -32.55 -31.94 -15.45
C ALA A 37 -32.04 -30.50 -15.47
N SER A 38 -32.59 -29.65 -14.60
CA SER A 38 -32.00 -28.38 -14.23
C SER A 38 -31.43 -28.50 -12.82
N LEU A 39 -30.25 -27.90 -12.69
CA LEU A 39 -29.30 -27.98 -11.60
C LEU A 39 -29.89 -27.50 -10.26
N ALA A 40 -29.39 -28.09 -9.18
CA ALA A 40 -29.78 -27.84 -7.81
C ALA A 40 -29.65 -26.34 -7.44
N ALA A 41 -30.80 -25.68 -7.33
CA ALA A 41 -30.99 -24.52 -6.47
C ALA A 41 -31.97 -24.95 -5.37
N SER A 42 -31.55 -24.80 -4.12
CA SER A 42 -32.43 -24.92 -2.96
C SER A 42 -33.60 -23.94 -3.08
N PRO A 43 -34.80 -24.27 -2.54
CA PRO A 43 -35.98 -23.43 -2.71
C PRO A 43 -35.82 -22.17 -1.87
N SER A 44 -35.32 -21.09 -2.47
CA SER A 44 -35.45 -19.75 -1.91
C SER A 44 -36.94 -19.40 -1.89
N THR A 45 -37.40 -18.85 -0.77
CA THR A 45 -38.68 -18.14 -0.66
C THR A 45 -38.72 -17.07 -1.76
N GLY A 46 -39.47 -17.33 -2.82
CA GLY A 46 -39.54 -16.45 -3.98
C GLY A 46 -39.88 -15.02 -3.57
N GLY A 47 -38.98 -14.06 -3.86
CA GLY A 47 -39.16 -12.63 -3.59
C GLY A 47 -38.34 -12.05 -2.43
N ALA A 48 -37.65 -12.86 -1.61
CA ALA A 48 -36.78 -12.32 -0.56
C ALA A 48 -35.52 -11.63 -1.13
N THR A 49 -35.15 -10.48 -0.58
CA THR A 49 -33.94 -9.73 -0.96
C THR A 49 -32.79 -10.07 -0.01
N GLU A 50 -31.71 -10.64 -0.51
CA GLU A 50 -30.50 -10.94 0.28
C GLU A 50 -29.81 -9.62 0.70
N LEU A 51 -29.56 -9.46 2.00
CA LEU A 51 -28.90 -8.29 2.59
C LEU A 51 -27.43 -8.58 2.93
N THR A 52 -27.12 -9.82 3.30
CA THR A 52 -25.78 -10.41 3.36
C THR A 52 -25.89 -11.93 3.42
N LYS A 53 -24.84 -12.65 3.06
CA LYS A 53 -24.79 -14.11 3.05
C LYS A 53 -23.37 -14.62 3.18
N ASN A 54 -23.20 -15.77 3.83
CA ASN A 54 -22.01 -16.60 3.73
C ASN A 54 -22.34 -18.10 3.71
N ASP A 55 -21.33 -18.95 3.88
CA ASP A 55 -21.48 -20.40 3.90
C ASP A 55 -22.22 -20.92 5.15
N LYS A 56 -22.33 -20.11 6.22
CA LYS A 56 -22.96 -20.49 7.50
C LYS A 56 -24.32 -19.86 7.74
N TYR A 57 -24.61 -18.66 7.21
CA TYR A 57 -25.87 -17.96 7.41
C TYR A 57 -26.25 -17.03 6.24
N CYS A 58 -27.51 -16.61 6.23
CA CYS A 58 -28.03 -15.59 5.31
C CYS A 58 -28.95 -14.62 6.05
N VAL A 59 -28.80 -13.33 5.77
CA VAL A 59 -29.70 -12.27 6.23
C VAL A 59 -30.50 -11.79 5.03
N SER A 60 -31.82 -11.90 5.11
CA SER A 60 -32.70 -11.55 4.00
C SER A 60 -33.88 -10.71 4.47
N ARG A 61 -34.30 -9.77 3.63
CA ARG A 61 -35.55 -9.03 3.78
C ARG A 61 -36.66 -9.80 3.10
N LEU A 62 -37.72 -10.13 3.84
CA LEU A 62 -38.90 -10.78 3.27
C LEU A 62 -39.75 -9.76 2.50
N PRO A 63 -40.41 -10.16 1.39
CA PRO A 63 -41.13 -9.22 0.52
C PRO A 63 -42.37 -8.61 1.19
N ALA A 64 -42.99 -9.33 2.13
CA ALA A 64 -44.22 -8.91 2.80
C ALA A 64 -44.05 -7.63 3.65
N LEU A 65 -44.34 -6.46 3.05
CA LEU A 65 -44.26 -5.15 3.70
C LEU A 65 -45.67 -4.56 3.90
N PRO A 66 -46.25 -4.63 5.12
CA PRO A 66 -47.56 -4.04 5.38
C PRO A 66 -47.50 -2.50 5.25
N PRO A 67 -48.60 -1.84 4.85
CA PRO A 67 -48.64 -0.38 4.67
C PRO A 67 -48.23 0.42 5.91
N VAL A 68 -48.45 -0.12 7.12
CA VAL A 68 -48.04 0.53 8.37
C VAL A 68 -46.52 0.70 8.49
N LEU A 69 -45.74 -0.18 7.87
CA LEU A 69 -44.27 -0.13 7.82
C LEU A 69 -43.75 0.53 6.53
N SER A 70 -44.65 1.04 5.68
CA SER A 70 -44.24 1.74 4.45
C SER A 70 -43.88 3.20 4.76
N ASN A 71 -42.65 3.60 4.40
CA ASN A 71 -42.15 4.97 4.54
C ASN A 71 -42.74 5.89 3.46
N ASP A 72 -44.06 6.09 3.44
CA ASP A 72 -44.73 6.97 2.50
C ASP A 72 -44.74 8.42 3.05
N PRO A 73 -44.09 9.41 2.39
CA PRO A 73 -43.88 10.76 2.93
C PRO A 73 -45.16 11.58 3.22
N GLY A 74 -46.34 11.06 2.87
CA GLY A 74 -47.65 11.65 3.20
C GLY A 74 -48.27 11.15 4.51
N VAL A 75 -47.72 10.10 5.12
CA VAL A 75 -48.20 9.51 6.39
C VAL A 75 -47.13 9.83 7.44
N GLY A 76 -47.49 10.59 8.48
CA GLY A 76 -46.55 10.88 9.58
C GLY A 76 -46.01 9.57 10.17
N GLN A 77 -44.72 9.53 10.55
CA GLN A 77 -44.11 8.36 11.17
C GLN A 77 -44.94 7.92 12.38
N ALA A 78 -45.62 6.78 12.26
CA ALA A 78 -46.35 6.19 13.37
C ALA A 78 -45.33 5.70 14.40
N GLY A 79 -45.48 6.11 15.65
CA GLY A 79 -44.66 5.56 16.74
C GLY A 79 -45.05 4.10 16.97
N PHE A 80 -44.09 3.18 16.84
CA PHE A 80 -44.31 1.78 17.17
C PHE A 80 -44.07 1.54 18.66
N LEU A 81 -45.02 0.87 19.31
CA LEU A 81 -44.95 0.52 20.72
C LEU A 81 -44.28 -0.83 20.94
N ASN A 82 -44.64 -1.83 20.13
CA ASN A 82 -44.03 -3.16 20.16
C ASN A 82 -44.41 -3.98 18.92
N GLY A 83 -43.71 -5.08 18.69
CA GLY A 83 -43.99 -6.04 17.64
C GLY A 83 -43.59 -7.46 18.02
N TYR A 84 -44.15 -8.44 17.32
CA TYR A 84 -43.96 -9.86 17.60
C TYR A 84 -44.15 -10.69 16.33
N THR A 85 -43.37 -11.75 16.15
CA THR A 85 -43.62 -12.75 15.10
C THR A 85 -43.86 -14.12 15.72
N ASP A 86 -44.89 -14.82 15.22
CA ASP A 86 -45.25 -16.14 15.70
C ASP A 86 -44.66 -17.24 14.81
N ASN A 87 -43.88 -18.13 15.43
CA ASN A 87 -43.28 -19.28 14.78
C ASN A 87 -44.33 -20.25 14.21
N ALA A 88 -45.44 -20.47 14.94
CA ALA A 88 -46.40 -21.51 14.58
C ALA A 88 -47.28 -21.13 13.39
N THR A 89 -47.76 -19.88 13.35
CA THR A 89 -48.66 -19.37 12.30
C THR A 89 -47.97 -18.58 11.21
N ARG A 90 -46.67 -18.31 11.33
CA ARG A 90 -45.90 -17.48 10.39
C ARG A 90 -46.53 -16.09 10.15
N CYS A 91 -47.18 -15.57 11.18
CA CYS A 91 -47.81 -14.25 11.19
C CYS A 91 -47.00 -13.27 12.05
N ALA A 92 -46.98 -12.02 11.61
CA ALA A 92 -46.34 -10.92 12.31
C ALA A 92 -47.41 -9.98 12.86
N LEU A 93 -47.07 -9.31 13.95
CA LEU A 93 -47.89 -8.34 14.63
C LEU A 93 -47.06 -7.10 14.92
N ALA A 94 -47.61 -5.92 14.65
CA ALA A 94 -47.04 -4.63 15.04
C ALA A 94 -48.12 -3.74 15.68
N VAL A 95 -47.78 -3.16 16.83
CA VAL A 95 -48.63 -2.22 17.58
C VAL A 95 -48.15 -0.81 17.32
N SER A 96 -48.94 -0.01 16.61
CA SER A 96 -48.74 1.44 16.49
C SER A 96 -49.50 2.18 17.58
N ASP A 97 -49.31 3.50 17.65
CA ASP A 97 -50.10 4.42 18.46
C ASP A 97 -51.61 4.39 18.15
N SER A 98 -51.97 4.05 16.90
CA SER A 98 -53.35 4.09 16.41
C SER A 98 -54.02 2.74 16.25
N ALA A 99 -53.27 1.65 16.02
CA ALA A 99 -53.84 0.34 15.71
C ALA A 99 -52.88 -0.84 15.95
N ILE A 100 -53.43 -2.04 16.08
CA ILE A 100 -52.68 -3.30 16.02
C ILE A 100 -52.83 -3.87 14.61
N ASN A 101 -51.71 -4.18 13.96
CA ASN A 101 -51.67 -4.70 12.60
C ASN A 101 -51.16 -6.13 12.60
N VAL A 102 -51.86 -7.06 11.95
CA VAL A 102 -51.49 -8.48 11.84
C VAL A 102 -51.46 -8.89 10.38
N TRP A 103 -50.37 -9.52 9.93
CA TRP A 103 -50.22 -9.98 8.55
C TRP A 103 -49.40 -11.28 8.46
N PRO A 104 -49.57 -12.11 7.42
CA PRO A 104 -48.70 -13.25 7.16
C PRO A 104 -47.36 -12.76 6.60
N TYR A 105 -46.28 -12.84 7.38
CA TYR A 105 -44.97 -12.34 6.96
C TYR A 105 -44.27 -13.26 5.95
N ALA A 106 -44.67 -14.53 5.89
CA ALA A 106 -44.17 -15.50 4.91
C ALA A 106 -44.81 -15.36 3.52
N SER A 107 -45.70 -14.38 3.32
CA SER A 107 -46.28 -14.11 2.00
C SER A 107 -45.22 -13.67 0.99
N THR A 108 -45.37 -14.06 -0.27
CA THR A 108 -44.53 -13.61 -1.38
C THR A 108 -45.01 -12.29 -1.99
N ASP A 109 -46.18 -11.79 -1.57
CA ASP A 109 -46.75 -10.53 -2.05
C ASP A 109 -46.08 -9.33 -1.36
N ASP A 110 -45.63 -8.34 -2.15
CA ASP A 110 -45.00 -7.11 -1.63
C ASP A 110 -45.91 -6.34 -0.66
N THR A 111 -47.23 -6.42 -0.86
CA THR A 111 -48.26 -5.80 -0.01
C THR A 111 -49.20 -6.87 0.56
N PRO A 112 -48.87 -7.47 1.72
CA PRO A 112 -49.62 -8.58 2.29
C PRO A 112 -50.98 -8.12 2.81
N ILE A 113 -51.94 -9.05 2.85
CA ILE A 113 -53.24 -8.83 3.51
C ILE A 113 -52.99 -8.54 4.99
N THR A 114 -53.32 -7.32 5.40
CA THR A 114 -53.09 -6.83 6.77
C THR A 114 -54.43 -6.61 7.47
N PHE A 115 -54.61 -7.22 8.65
CA PHE A 115 -55.76 -7.03 9.51
C PHE A 115 -55.46 -5.95 10.55
N GLU A 116 -56.26 -4.89 10.55
CA GLU A 116 -56.07 -3.71 11.42
C GLU A 116 -57.13 -3.68 12.54
N PHE A 117 -56.68 -3.50 13.77
CA PHE A 117 -57.51 -3.36 14.97
C PHE A 117 -57.29 -1.97 15.58
N PRO A 118 -58.26 -1.04 15.46
CA PRO A 118 -58.07 0.33 15.91
C PRO A 118 -57.99 0.44 17.44
N LEU A 119 -57.04 1.25 17.93
CA LEU A 119 -56.90 1.61 19.32
C LEU A 119 -57.64 2.94 19.61
N PRO A 120 -58.19 3.16 20.82
CA PRO A 120 -58.92 4.39 21.15
C PRO A 120 -58.02 5.64 21.09
N GLN A 121 -58.42 6.65 20.30
CA GLN A 121 -57.70 7.93 20.20
C GLN A 121 -57.76 8.70 21.52
N GLY A 122 -56.61 9.13 22.05
CA GLY A 122 -56.49 9.95 23.27
C GLY A 122 -55.96 9.23 24.51
N ALA A 123 -55.65 7.93 24.42
CA ALA A 123 -54.94 7.18 25.48
C ALA A 123 -53.42 7.42 25.43
N GLY A 124 -53.00 8.69 25.49
CA GLY A 124 -51.57 9.02 25.59
C GLY A 124 -50.97 8.45 26.87
N SER A 125 -49.93 7.62 26.74
CA SER A 125 -49.15 6.99 27.83
C SER A 125 -49.89 6.06 28.80
N GLU A 126 -51.22 6.18 28.95
CA GLU A 126 -52.00 5.45 29.96
C GLU A 126 -52.49 4.07 29.51
N ALA A 127 -52.37 3.69 28.23
CA ALA A 127 -52.70 2.34 27.77
C ALA A 127 -51.63 1.90 26.76
N MET A 128 -50.58 1.20 27.21
CA MET A 128 -49.71 0.44 26.30
C MET A 128 -50.31 -0.95 26.12
N PRO A 129 -51.07 -1.25 25.05
CA PRO A 129 -51.57 -2.59 24.80
C PRO A 129 -50.42 -3.50 24.37
N LEU A 130 -50.28 -4.62 25.04
CA LEU A 130 -49.50 -5.76 24.58
C LEU A 130 -50.43 -6.67 23.78
N ALA A 131 -50.03 -7.04 22.58
CA ALA A 131 -50.82 -7.90 21.72
C ALA A 131 -50.02 -9.16 21.37
N ILE A 132 -50.65 -10.33 21.52
CA ILE A 132 -50.01 -11.63 21.35
C ILE A 132 -50.88 -12.50 20.45
N LEU A 133 -50.24 -13.13 19.46
CA LEU A 133 -50.89 -14.12 18.60
C LEU A 133 -51.01 -15.45 19.33
N THR A 134 -52.16 -16.11 19.15
CA THR A 134 -52.47 -17.39 19.79
C THR A 134 -52.64 -18.47 18.73
N ARG A 135 -52.42 -19.72 19.12
CA ARG A 135 -52.58 -20.88 18.24
C ARG A 135 -53.99 -20.92 17.65
N PRO A 136 -54.11 -21.33 16.37
CA PRO A 136 -55.41 -21.55 15.75
C PRO A 136 -56.24 -22.55 16.54
N THR A 137 -57.55 -22.34 16.55
CA THR A 137 -58.49 -23.25 17.21
C THR A 137 -58.48 -24.60 16.47
N PRO A 138 -58.10 -25.72 17.12
CA PRO A 138 -58.00 -27.02 16.46
C PRO A 138 -59.31 -27.39 15.74
N GLY A 139 -59.24 -27.66 14.44
CA GLY A 139 -60.36 -28.15 13.63
C GLY A 139 -61.38 -27.11 13.16
N THR A 140 -61.11 -25.80 13.30
CA THR A 140 -62.05 -24.74 12.87
C THR A 140 -61.45 -23.71 11.91
N THR A 141 -60.28 -23.16 12.20
CA THR A 141 -59.59 -22.17 11.34
C THR A 141 -58.10 -22.45 11.28
N LEU A 142 -57.43 -21.99 10.22
CA LEU A 142 -55.97 -21.97 10.13
C LEU A 142 -55.37 -20.63 10.61
N ASP A 143 -56.21 -19.60 10.74
CA ASP A 143 -55.78 -18.27 11.17
C ASP A 143 -55.46 -18.21 12.68
N PRO A 144 -54.45 -17.42 13.09
CA PRO A 144 -54.16 -17.19 14.50
C PRO A 144 -55.31 -16.47 15.21
N GLY A 145 -55.42 -16.70 16.52
CA GLY A 145 -56.19 -15.83 17.40
C GLY A 145 -55.36 -14.63 17.88
N LEU A 146 -56.00 -13.68 18.54
CA LEU A 146 -55.38 -12.45 19.02
C LEU A 146 -55.79 -12.17 20.47
N CYS A 147 -54.82 -12.08 21.37
CA CYS A 147 -55.01 -11.65 22.76
C CYS A 147 -54.43 -10.24 22.95
N ILE A 148 -55.24 -9.30 23.43
CA ILE A 148 -54.85 -7.91 23.71
C ILE A 148 -54.90 -7.70 25.22
N VAL A 149 -53.79 -7.25 25.80
CA VAL A 149 -53.62 -7.05 27.24
C VAL A 149 -53.20 -5.59 27.49
N HIS A 150 -54.02 -4.82 28.20
CA HIS A 150 -53.70 -3.44 28.55
C HIS A 150 -52.81 -3.39 29.80
N SER A 151 -51.61 -2.82 29.68
CA SER A 151 -50.59 -2.93 30.72
C SER A 151 -50.91 -2.26 32.07
N THR A 152 -51.70 -1.20 32.03
CA THR A 152 -52.03 -0.31 33.16
C THR A 152 -53.43 -0.53 33.73
N THR A 153 -54.38 -1.01 32.92
CA THR A 153 -55.74 -1.33 33.38
C THR A 153 -55.90 -2.81 33.74
N GLY A 154 -55.10 -3.69 33.12
CA GLY A 154 -55.23 -5.14 33.29
C GLY A 154 -56.41 -5.73 32.52
N HIS A 155 -57.05 -4.94 31.65
CA HIS A 155 -58.10 -5.40 30.75
C HIS A 155 -57.52 -6.33 29.68
N VAL A 156 -58.18 -7.48 29.46
CA VAL A 156 -57.76 -8.49 28.49
C VAL A 156 -58.92 -8.82 27.56
N THR A 157 -58.64 -8.82 26.25
CA THR A 157 -59.59 -9.21 25.21
C THR A 157 -58.99 -10.32 24.35
N PHE A 158 -59.75 -11.38 24.07
CA PHE A 158 -59.32 -12.52 23.27
C PHE A 158 -60.25 -12.75 22.08
N TYR A 159 -59.69 -12.77 20.88
CA TYR A 159 -60.36 -13.15 19.65
C TYR A 159 -59.84 -14.51 19.17
N GLU A 160 -60.75 -15.47 18.92
CA GLU A 160 -60.39 -16.83 18.49
C GLU A 160 -59.74 -16.88 17.09
N SER A 161 -60.01 -15.89 16.24
CA SER A 161 -59.41 -15.73 14.91
C SER A 161 -59.35 -14.25 14.53
N VAL A 162 -58.18 -13.83 14.04
CA VAL A 162 -57.92 -12.47 13.54
C VAL A 162 -58.87 -12.10 12.38
N GLN A 163 -59.18 -13.05 11.50
CA GLN A 163 -60.05 -12.82 10.34
C GLN A 163 -61.51 -12.55 10.74
N TYR A 164 -62.02 -13.29 11.74
CA TYR A 164 -63.43 -13.19 12.19
C TYR A 164 -63.65 -12.19 13.33
N ALA A 165 -62.58 -11.66 13.92
CA ALA A 165 -62.64 -10.75 15.06
C ALA A 165 -63.54 -9.50 14.85
N PRO A 166 -63.53 -8.81 13.68
CA PRO A 166 -64.41 -7.66 13.45
C PRO A 166 -65.91 -7.97 13.50
N ALA A 167 -66.31 -9.22 13.20
CA ALA A 167 -67.70 -9.66 13.27
C ALA A 167 -68.11 -10.08 14.69
N LEU A 168 -67.16 -10.60 15.49
CA LEU A 168 -67.38 -11.12 16.84
C LEU A 168 -67.41 -10.03 17.92
N GLY A 169 -66.72 -8.90 17.72
CA GLY A 169 -66.81 -7.74 18.64
C GLY A 169 -68.22 -7.16 18.80
N MET A 170 -69.16 -7.51 17.90
CA MET A 170 -70.56 -7.11 17.97
C MET A 170 -71.46 -8.09 18.76
N ILE A 171 -71.00 -9.31 19.06
CA ILE A 171 -71.81 -10.40 19.61
C ILE A 171 -71.10 -11.01 20.83
N ASN A 172 -71.51 -10.57 22.03
CA ASN A 172 -71.27 -11.20 23.34
C ASN A 172 -69.90 -10.95 24.02
N SER A 173 -69.76 -9.83 24.74
CA SER A 173 -68.52 -9.39 25.41
C SER A 173 -68.06 -10.26 26.59
N SER A 174 -68.98 -10.91 27.33
CA SER A 174 -68.62 -11.53 28.62
C SER A 174 -67.82 -12.84 28.55
N ARG A 175 -67.63 -13.44 27.36
CA ARG A 175 -66.85 -14.68 27.18
C ARG A 175 -65.45 -14.44 26.61
N ILE A 176 -65.25 -13.28 25.99
CA ILE A 176 -64.04 -12.89 25.27
C ILE A 176 -63.25 -11.78 25.99
N GLU A 177 -63.77 -11.26 27.10
CA GLU A 177 -63.11 -10.27 27.94
C GLU A 177 -62.88 -10.81 29.37
N THR A 178 -61.75 -10.45 29.97
CA THR A 178 -61.47 -10.67 31.39
C THR A 178 -60.62 -9.53 31.95
N HIS A 179 -60.41 -9.53 33.26
CA HIS A 179 -59.67 -8.47 33.96
C HIS A 179 -58.68 -9.04 34.96
N ILE A 180 -57.41 -8.68 34.82
CA ILE A 180 -56.36 -8.96 35.79
C ILE A 180 -56.44 -7.87 36.85
N GLY A 181 -56.74 -8.23 38.11
CA GLY A 181 -56.79 -7.26 39.21
C GLY A 181 -55.40 -6.70 39.54
N ILE A 182 -54.97 -5.67 38.82
CA ILE A 182 -53.73 -4.93 39.07
C ILE A 182 -53.99 -3.68 39.91
N LEU A 183 -53.05 -3.36 40.80
CA LEU A 183 -53.12 -2.19 41.68
C LEU A 183 -52.46 -0.98 41.01
N ALA A 184 -53.00 -0.55 39.86
CA ALA A 184 -52.48 0.54 39.05
C ALA A 184 -52.26 1.84 39.83
N ALA A 185 -53.19 2.19 40.73
CA ALA A 185 -53.08 3.37 41.61
C ALA A 185 -51.88 3.32 42.58
N GLN A 186 -51.31 2.13 42.82
CA GLN A 186 -50.11 1.93 43.64
C GLN A 186 -48.85 1.73 42.78
N GLY A 187 -48.96 1.83 41.45
CA GLY A 187 -47.85 1.69 40.51
C GLY A 187 -47.59 0.26 40.02
N GLU A 188 -48.51 -0.69 40.20
CA GLU A 188 -48.42 -2.00 39.55
C GLU A 188 -48.82 -1.88 38.07
N TYR A 189 -47.96 -2.37 37.17
CA TYR A 189 -48.26 -2.46 35.74
C TYR A 189 -47.65 -3.74 35.17
N ILE A 190 -48.12 -4.16 34.00
CA ILE A 190 -47.64 -5.36 33.31
C ILE A 190 -46.34 -5.05 32.59
N THR A 191 -45.31 -5.87 32.80
CA THR A 191 -43.98 -5.71 32.20
C THR A 191 -43.72 -6.70 31.08
N LEU A 192 -44.30 -7.90 31.15
CA LEU A 192 -44.05 -9.00 30.21
C LEU A 192 -45.34 -9.79 30.00
N ALA A 193 -45.60 -10.21 28.77
CA ALA A 193 -46.65 -11.15 28.44
C ALA A 193 -46.12 -12.14 27.39
N GLU A 194 -46.29 -13.43 27.64
CA GLU A 194 -45.72 -14.51 26.83
C GLU A 194 -46.78 -15.57 26.52
N ASN A 195 -46.75 -16.09 25.30
CA ASN A 195 -47.62 -17.19 24.91
C ASN A 195 -47.07 -18.50 25.52
N VAL A 196 -47.85 -19.11 26.42
CA VAL A 196 -47.55 -20.41 27.03
C VAL A 196 -48.59 -21.48 26.68
N GLU A 197 -49.18 -21.41 25.49
CA GLU A 197 -50.16 -22.41 25.04
C GLU A 197 -49.55 -23.83 24.97
N PRO A 198 -50.31 -24.88 25.37
CA PRO A 198 -51.76 -24.90 25.53
C PRO A 198 -52.35 -24.33 26.83
N ALA A 199 -51.55 -24.01 27.86
CA ALA A 199 -52.07 -23.49 29.13
C ALA A 199 -52.73 -22.09 29.03
N GLY A 200 -52.22 -21.21 28.16
CA GLY A 200 -52.77 -19.87 27.94
C GLY A 200 -51.70 -18.80 27.74
N ILE A 201 -52.01 -17.55 28.12
CA ILE A 201 -51.06 -16.42 28.09
C ILE A 201 -50.61 -16.11 29.51
N ALA A 202 -49.31 -16.10 29.76
CA ALA A 202 -48.77 -15.74 31.07
C ALA A 202 -48.29 -14.29 31.08
N VAL A 203 -48.65 -13.56 32.14
CA VAL A 203 -48.41 -12.13 32.27
C VAL A 203 -47.67 -11.86 33.58
N ALA A 204 -46.55 -11.14 33.51
CA ALA A 204 -45.82 -10.65 34.68
C ALA A 204 -46.08 -9.16 34.95
N THR A 205 -46.05 -8.78 36.22
CA THR A 205 -46.16 -7.39 36.67
C THR A 205 -44.84 -6.85 37.23
N SER A 206 -44.72 -5.52 37.30
CA SER A 206 -43.61 -4.81 37.95
C SER A 206 -43.40 -5.21 39.42
N TRP A 207 -44.34 -5.93 40.02
CA TRP A 207 -44.28 -6.43 41.39
C TRP A 207 -43.90 -7.92 41.47
N LYS A 208 -43.31 -8.49 40.41
CA LYS A 208 -42.92 -9.90 40.34
C LYS A 208 -44.09 -10.88 40.48
N ARG A 209 -45.33 -10.41 40.29
CA ARG A 209 -46.53 -11.24 40.26
C ARG A 209 -46.66 -11.84 38.87
N VAL A 210 -47.05 -13.10 38.77
CA VAL A 210 -47.28 -13.77 37.49
C VAL A 210 -48.67 -14.39 37.48
N VAL A 211 -49.45 -14.05 36.46
CA VAL A 211 -50.84 -14.49 36.27
C VAL A 211 -50.95 -15.22 34.93
N LEU A 212 -51.49 -16.42 34.94
CA LEU A 212 -51.84 -17.18 33.74
C LEU A 212 -53.29 -16.87 33.35
N ILE A 213 -53.49 -16.46 32.11
CA ILE A 213 -54.78 -16.24 31.47
C ILE A 213 -55.08 -17.46 30.60
N VAL A 214 -55.96 -18.33 31.09
CA VAL A 214 -56.46 -19.48 30.33
C VAL A 214 -57.46 -18.96 29.29
N LEU A 215 -57.18 -19.22 28.01
CA LEU A 215 -57.95 -18.66 26.89
C LEU A 215 -59.21 -19.46 26.54
N ARG A 216 -59.16 -20.78 26.79
CA ARG A 216 -60.12 -21.76 26.29
C ARG A 216 -60.55 -22.72 27.40
N ASP A 217 -61.77 -23.22 27.31
CA ASP A 217 -62.20 -24.35 28.14
C ASP A 217 -61.57 -25.67 27.67
N TYR A 218 -61.79 -26.75 28.42
CA TYR A 218 -61.28 -28.09 28.08
C TYR A 218 -61.85 -28.66 26.77
N LYS A 219 -62.89 -28.04 26.18
CA LYS A 219 -63.47 -28.40 24.88
C LYS A 219 -62.94 -27.51 23.74
N GLY A 220 -62.08 -26.54 24.05
CA GLY A 220 -61.44 -25.65 23.08
C GLY A 220 -62.19 -24.35 22.78
N ALA A 221 -63.36 -24.11 23.39
CA ALA A 221 -64.15 -22.90 23.17
C ALA A 221 -63.62 -21.71 23.99
N ALA A 222 -63.69 -20.48 23.46
CA ALA A 222 -63.29 -19.28 24.18
C ALA A 222 -64.03 -19.11 25.52
N GLN A 223 -63.25 -19.18 26.61
CA GLN A 223 -63.71 -18.91 27.96
C GLN A 223 -62.52 -18.47 28.80
N LEU A 224 -62.40 -17.16 29.03
CA LEU A 224 -61.27 -16.59 29.75
C LEU A 224 -61.35 -16.84 31.26
N GLN A 225 -60.27 -17.38 31.85
CA GLN A 225 -60.10 -17.55 33.28
C GLN A 225 -58.69 -17.12 33.71
N THR A 226 -58.53 -16.53 34.89
CA THR A 226 -57.22 -16.15 35.43
C THR A 226 -56.78 -17.07 36.57
N LEU A 227 -55.52 -17.50 36.57
CA LEU A 227 -54.87 -18.27 37.63
C LEU A 227 -53.60 -17.56 38.08
N GLU A 228 -53.43 -17.36 39.38
CA GLU A 228 -52.24 -16.69 39.92
C GLU A 228 -51.12 -17.71 40.19
N LEU A 229 -49.98 -17.55 39.51
CA LEU A 229 -48.80 -18.40 39.67
C LEU A 229 -47.91 -17.91 40.82
N THR A 230 -47.62 -16.61 40.84
CA THR A 230 -46.81 -15.96 41.88
C THR A 230 -47.58 -14.80 42.46
N LYS A 231 -47.61 -14.69 43.79
CA LYS A 231 -48.21 -13.58 44.54
C LYS A 231 -47.23 -12.41 44.68
N PRO A 232 -47.72 -11.15 44.80
CA PRO A 232 -46.84 -10.01 45.07
C PRO A 232 -46.11 -10.20 46.40
N PRO A 233 -44.85 -9.74 46.53
CA PRO A 233 -44.12 -9.80 47.79
C PRO A 233 -44.85 -8.96 48.85
N LEU A 234 -44.99 -9.50 50.07
CA LEU A 234 -45.62 -8.81 51.20
C LEU A 234 -44.83 -7.55 51.56
N ARG A 235 -45.34 -6.37 51.23
CA ARG A 235 -44.84 -5.09 51.75
C ARG A 235 -45.30 -4.91 53.20
N LEU A 236 -44.60 -5.54 54.14
CA LEU A 236 -44.80 -5.27 55.56
C LEU A 236 -44.20 -3.89 55.89
N PHE A 237 -45.03 -3.00 56.44
CA PHE A 237 -44.74 -1.63 56.87
C PHE A 237 -43.28 -1.41 57.35
N SER A 238 -42.45 -0.75 56.53
CA SER A 238 -41.13 -0.23 56.92
C SER A 238 -41.00 1.28 56.64
N GLY A 239 -41.98 2.05 57.09
CA GLY A 239 -41.78 3.48 57.34
C GLY A 239 -41.04 3.65 58.67
N TRP A 240 -39.84 4.27 58.65
CA TRP A 240 -39.09 4.87 59.78
C TRP A 240 -37.72 4.28 60.20
N LEU A 241 -37.04 3.41 59.46
CA LEU A 241 -35.58 3.27 59.70
C LEU A 241 -34.84 3.11 58.37
N GLY A 242 -34.05 4.13 58.01
CA GLY A 242 -33.15 4.10 56.88
C GLY A 242 -32.06 3.06 57.12
N GLY A 243 -32.07 2.01 56.30
CA GLY A 243 -31.07 0.94 56.34
C GLY A 243 -31.57 -0.30 55.63
N ALA A 244 -31.03 -0.52 54.42
CA ALA A 244 -31.26 -1.62 53.47
C ALA A 244 -32.33 -1.33 52.39
N ARG A 245 -31.87 -0.66 51.32
CA ARG A 245 -32.37 -0.89 49.96
C ARG A 245 -32.16 -2.37 49.63
N GLU A 246 -33.16 -3.22 49.88
CA GLU A 246 -33.41 -4.32 48.93
C GLU A 246 -33.97 -3.62 47.68
N GLU A 247 -33.04 -3.16 46.85
CA GLU A 247 -33.27 -2.47 45.59
C GLU A 247 -34.07 -3.37 44.64
N LEU A 248 -34.80 -2.74 43.72
CA LEU A 248 -35.76 -3.32 42.77
C LEU A 248 -35.09 -4.21 41.69
N ASP A 249 -34.09 -5.01 42.05
CA ASP A 249 -33.20 -5.71 41.12
C ASP A 249 -33.71 -7.11 40.72
N GLY A 250 -35.01 -7.26 40.43
CA GLY A 250 -35.52 -8.58 40.06
C GLY A 250 -36.87 -8.57 39.36
N GLU A 251 -36.99 -7.77 38.30
CA GLU A 251 -38.06 -7.93 37.32
C GLU A 251 -38.11 -9.39 36.83
N ILE A 252 -39.30 -9.88 36.47
CA ILE A 252 -39.44 -11.15 35.75
C ILE A 252 -38.87 -10.96 34.34
N VAL A 253 -37.74 -11.63 34.09
CA VAL A 253 -37.05 -11.53 32.80
C VAL A 253 -37.58 -12.54 31.78
N LEU A 254 -38.19 -13.64 32.26
CA LEU A 254 -38.63 -14.73 31.41
C LEU A 254 -39.90 -15.42 31.93
N ILE A 255 -40.79 -15.76 30.99
CA ILE A 255 -41.79 -16.82 31.14
C ILE A 255 -41.76 -17.72 29.89
N LYS A 256 -41.57 -19.04 30.06
CA LYS A 256 -41.52 -20.00 28.92
C LYS A 256 -42.32 -21.27 29.19
N VAL A 257 -42.72 -21.92 28.10
CA VAL A 257 -43.29 -23.26 28.10
C VAL A 257 -42.22 -24.29 28.45
N GLY A 258 -42.48 -25.15 29.43
CA GLY A 258 -41.69 -26.34 29.74
C GLY A 258 -42.28 -27.60 29.10
N GLN A 259 -42.09 -28.76 29.74
CA GLN A 259 -42.61 -30.02 29.23
C GLN A 259 -44.14 -30.01 29.14
N VAL A 260 -44.68 -30.30 27.95
CA VAL A 260 -46.11 -30.55 27.73
C VAL A 260 -46.31 -32.06 27.66
N SER A 261 -47.23 -32.58 28.48
CA SER A 261 -47.52 -34.01 28.56
C SER A 261 -49.03 -34.27 28.50
N GLN A 262 -49.42 -35.54 28.31
CA GLN A 262 -50.83 -35.97 28.30
C GLN A 262 -51.73 -35.14 27.35
N HIS A 263 -51.27 -34.90 26.12
CA HIS A 263 -52.02 -34.09 25.12
C HIS A 263 -52.42 -32.69 25.61
N GLY A 264 -51.60 -32.05 26.45
CA GLY A 264 -51.82 -30.68 26.92
C GLY A 264 -52.60 -30.56 28.23
N SER A 265 -53.02 -31.67 28.85
CA SER A 265 -53.68 -31.64 30.17
C SER A 265 -52.71 -31.35 31.33
N MET A 266 -51.40 -31.54 31.11
CA MET A 266 -50.35 -31.24 32.07
C MET A 266 -49.17 -30.57 31.40
N GLN A 267 -48.77 -29.40 31.90
CA GLN A 267 -47.72 -28.57 31.32
C GLN A 267 -46.87 -27.90 32.39
N ASP A 268 -45.55 -27.89 32.22
CA ASP A 268 -44.67 -27.08 33.04
C ASP A 268 -44.62 -25.63 32.51
N ILE A 269 -44.63 -24.64 33.42
CA ILE A 269 -44.47 -23.22 33.14
C ILE A 269 -43.26 -22.73 33.94
N ILE A 270 -42.26 -22.20 33.23
CA ILE A 270 -40.99 -21.75 33.82
C ILE A 270 -41.01 -20.24 33.94
N VAL A 271 -40.62 -19.73 35.11
CA VAL A 271 -40.53 -18.30 35.41
C VAL A 271 -39.16 -18.01 36.02
N GLN A 272 -38.49 -16.96 35.53
CA GLN A 272 -37.21 -16.50 36.06
C GLN A 272 -37.19 -14.99 36.26
N ASP A 273 -36.59 -14.53 37.36
CA ASP A 273 -36.30 -13.12 37.61
C ASP A 273 -34.83 -12.76 37.36
N ALA A 274 -34.54 -11.45 37.21
CA ALA A 274 -33.20 -10.95 36.90
C ALA A 274 -32.15 -11.32 37.97
N SER A 275 -32.57 -11.56 39.21
CA SER A 275 -31.71 -11.99 40.32
C SER A 275 -31.37 -13.49 40.31
N GLY A 276 -31.94 -14.24 39.36
CA GLY A 276 -31.70 -15.68 39.21
C GLY A 276 -32.62 -16.56 40.05
N THR A 277 -33.79 -16.08 40.50
CA THR A 277 -34.80 -16.96 41.10
C THR A 277 -35.54 -17.71 40.00
N PHE A 278 -35.27 -19.01 39.90
CA PHE A 278 -35.95 -19.94 38.98
C PHE A 278 -37.15 -20.59 39.67
N LYS A 279 -38.30 -20.60 39.00
CA LYS A 279 -39.52 -21.31 39.44
C LYS A 279 -40.10 -22.15 38.31
N LYS A 280 -40.39 -23.42 38.58
CA LYS A 280 -41.14 -24.31 37.67
C LYS A 280 -42.50 -24.64 38.30
N PHE A 281 -43.55 -24.16 37.66
CA PHE A 281 -44.93 -24.45 38.01
C PHE A 281 -45.47 -25.58 37.13
N GLN A 282 -46.40 -26.36 37.65
CA GLN A 282 -47.06 -27.40 36.89
C GLN A 282 -48.54 -27.08 36.74
N TYR A 283 -48.93 -26.69 35.54
CA TYR A 283 -50.33 -26.51 35.14
C TYR A 283 -50.97 -27.88 34.90
N GLN A 284 -52.18 -28.08 35.46
CA GLN A 284 -52.95 -29.31 35.30
C GLN A 284 -54.44 -29.01 35.09
N LEU A 285 -55.08 -29.81 34.26
CA LEU A 285 -56.54 -29.86 34.15
C LEU A 285 -57.10 -30.94 35.10
N SER A 286 -58.11 -30.59 35.90
CA SER A 286 -58.83 -31.58 36.69
C SER A 286 -59.61 -32.55 35.81
N ALA A 287 -60.10 -33.66 36.38
CA ALA A 287 -60.99 -34.58 35.66
C ALA A 287 -62.30 -33.91 35.16
N SER A 288 -62.70 -32.77 35.76
CA SER A 288 -63.83 -31.95 35.33
C SER A 288 -63.45 -30.87 34.31
N GLY A 289 -62.19 -30.82 33.87
CA GLY A 289 -61.69 -29.81 32.93
C GLY A 289 -61.41 -28.45 33.55
N THR A 290 -61.32 -28.34 34.89
CA THR A 290 -61.02 -27.09 35.58
C THR A 290 -59.50 -26.91 35.71
N PRO A 291 -58.93 -25.78 35.28
CA PRO A 291 -57.50 -25.56 35.35
C PRO A 291 -57.05 -25.21 36.77
N TYR A 292 -55.93 -25.79 37.21
CA TYR A 292 -55.29 -25.47 38.49
C TYR A 292 -53.76 -25.63 38.42
N ILE A 293 -53.05 -25.05 39.39
CA ILE A 293 -51.61 -25.20 39.53
C ILE A 293 -51.30 -26.24 40.60
N GLY A 294 -50.42 -27.18 40.27
CA GLY A 294 -49.94 -28.22 41.17
C GLY A 294 -49.34 -27.64 42.45
N ARG A 295 -49.42 -28.40 43.56
CA ARG A 295 -48.93 -27.96 44.88
C ARG A 295 -47.40 -27.91 44.97
N HIS A 296 -46.72 -28.74 44.19
CA HIS A 296 -45.25 -28.77 44.14
C HIS A 296 -44.77 -27.74 43.13
N VAL A 297 -43.92 -26.81 43.58
CA VAL A 297 -43.28 -25.80 42.75
C VAL A 297 -41.78 -25.95 42.96
N LEU A 298 -41.04 -26.22 41.89
CA LEU A 298 -39.59 -26.31 41.96
C LEU A 298 -39.03 -24.88 42.04
N LEU A 299 -38.22 -24.59 43.06
CA LEU A 299 -37.65 -23.25 43.29
C LEU A 299 -36.16 -23.34 43.61
N TYR A 300 -35.34 -22.60 42.86
CA TYR A 300 -33.90 -22.47 43.11
C TYR A 300 -33.43 -21.03 42.92
N LYS A 301 -32.43 -20.61 43.71
CA LYS A 301 -31.70 -19.35 43.51
C LYS A 301 -30.39 -19.62 42.75
N LEU A 302 -30.41 -19.44 41.44
CA LEU A 302 -29.33 -19.83 40.53
C LEU A 302 -28.01 -19.11 40.83
N LEU A 303 -28.06 -17.84 41.27
CA LEU A 303 -26.86 -17.05 41.59
C LEU A 303 -25.91 -17.78 42.56
N SER A 304 -26.47 -18.42 43.59
CA SER A 304 -25.68 -19.14 44.61
C SER A 304 -24.96 -20.38 44.08
N PHE A 305 -25.40 -20.91 42.93
CA PHE A 305 -24.71 -21.99 42.23
C PHE A 305 -23.67 -21.45 41.25
N LEU A 306 -23.86 -20.24 40.71
CA LEU A 306 -22.86 -19.60 39.86
C LEU A 306 -21.66 -19.11 40.64
N GLU A 307 -21.86 -18.45 41.78
CA GLU A 307 -20.78 -17.96 42.66
C GLU A 307 -19.80 -19.07 43.05
N LYS A 308 -20.29 -20.30 43.23
CA LYS A 308 -19.47 -21.47 43.57
C LYS A 308 -18.61 -22.00 42.41
N ASN A 309 -18.93 -21.62 41.18
CA ASN A 309 -18.25 -22.09 39.96
C ASN A 309 -17.55 -20.93 39.20
N ILE A 310 -17.57 -19.71 39.74
CA ILE A 310 -17.20 -18.48 38.99
C ILE A 310 -15.69 -18.28 38.83
N ASP A 311 -14.89 -18.76 39.76
CA ASP A 311 -13.41 -18.65 39.68
C ASP A 311 -12.85 -19.38 38.44
N GLY A 312 -13.58 -20.36 37.90
CA GLY A 312 -13.28 -21.02 36.62
C GLY A 312 -13.95 -20.39 35.39
N LEU A 313 -14.90 -19.46 35.58
CA LEU A 313 -15.67 -18.81 34.51
C LEU A 313 -15.01 -17.54 33.99
N ILE A 314 -14.54 -16.67 34.90
CA ILE A 314 -13.92 -15.38 34.56
C ILE A 314 -12.81 -15.08 35.60
N PRO A 315 -11.52 -15.01 35.19
CA PRO A 315 -10.44 -14.64 36.09
C PRO A 315 -10.61 -13.21 36.65
N GLY A 316 -10.68 -13.07 37.99
CA GLY A 316 -10.54 -11.77 38.67
C GLY A 316 -11.83 -11.01 39.07
N SER A 317 -12.93 -11.68 39.42
CA SER A 317 -14.24 -10.99 39.57
C SER A 317 -14.69 -10.70 41.03
N VAL A 318 -15.04 -9.44 41.32
CA VAL A 318 -16.05 -9.02 42.32
C VAL A 318 -17.37 -8.84 41.55
N LEU A 319 -18.47 -9.48 41.96
CA LEU A 319 -19.58 -9.78 41.03
C LEU A 319 -20.87 -8.98 41.28
N HIS A 320 -21.36 -8.37 40.20
CA HIS A 320 -22.77 -8.06 39.98
C HIS A 320 -23.24 -8.89 38.78
N THR A 321 -24.19 -9.82 38.99
CA THR A 321 -24.65 -10.79 37.98
C THR A 321 -26.14 -10.62 37.73
N HIS A 322 -26.54 -10.50 36.48
CA HIS A 322 -27.93 -10.41 36.06
C HIS A 322 -28.29 -11.51 35.08
N PHE A 323 -29.36 -12.22 35.36
CA PHE A 323 -29.95 -13.17 34.42
C PHE A 323 -30.83 -12.40 33.44
N LEU A 324 -30.58 -12.58 32.13
CA LEU A 324 -31.26 -11.82 31.08
C LEU A 324 -32.34 -12.64 30.39
N ASP A 325 -32.05 -13.91 30.12
CA ASP A 325 -32.97 -14.82 29.42
C ASP A 325 -32.61 -16.29 29.73
N LEU A 326 -33.53 -17.21 29.42
CA LEU A 326 -33.34 -18.65 29.56
C LEU A 326 -34.21 -19.43 28.56
N TRP A 327 -33.61 -20.44 27.96
CA TRP A 327 -34.26 -21.30 26.97
C TRP A 327 -34.24 -22.77 27.43
N PRO A 328 -35.41 -23.44 27.54
CA PRO A 328 -35.47 -24.87 27.84
C PRO A 328 -35.10 -25.70 26.61
N LEU A 329 -34.24 -26.72 26.77
CA LEU A 329 -33.84 -27.62 25.69
C LEU A 329 -34.70 -28.90 25.67
N VAL A 330 -35.13 -29.33 24.49
CA VAL A 330 -35.98 -30.51 24.26
C VAL A 330 -35.17 -31.63 23.59
N ALA A 331 -35.25 -32.86 24.11
CA ALA A 331 -34.63 -34.02 23.45
C ALA A 331 -35.43 -34.48 22.23
N ASP A 332 -34.74 -35.03 21.22
CA ASP A 332 -35.24 -35.66 19.98
C ASP A 332 -36.32 -36.76 20.16
N GLN A 333 -36.74 -37.08 21.40
CA GLN A 333 -37.76 -38.11 21.71
C GLN A 333 -38.80 -37.67 22.76
N ALA A 334 -39.10 -36.37 22.90
CA ALA A 334 -40.15 -35.85 23.78
C ALA A 334 -39.99 -36.18 25.29
N ALA A 335 -38.82 -36.65 25.73
CA ALA A 335 -38.47 -36.80 27.14
C ALA A 335 -37.85 -35.51 27.69
N SER A 336 -38.20 -35.13 28.94
CA SER A 336 -37.59 -33.97 29.60
C SER A 336 -36.09 -34.20 29.79
N THR A 337 -35.28 -33.26 29.32
CA THR A 337 -33.84 -33.22 29.62
C THR A 337 -33.57 -32.52 30.96
N ASP A 338 -34.52 -31.68 31.42
CA ASP A 338 -34.34 -30.68 32.48
C ASP A 338 -33.08 -29.81 32.27
N VAL A 339 -32.67 -29.63 31.01
CA VAL A 339 -31.52 -28.81 30.63
C VAL A 339 -32.01 -27.48 30.06
N TYR A 340 -31.33 -26.41 30.44
CA TYR A 340 -31.64 -25.04 30.06
C TYR A 340 -30.37 -24.33 29.62
N VAL A 341 -30.49 -23.36 28.72
CA VAL A 341 -29.42 -22.42 28.38
C VAL A 341 -29.83 -21.05 28.90
N SER A 342 -29.01 -20.44 29.75
CA SER A 342 -29.27 -19.11 30.31
C SER A 342 -28.30 -18.10 29.74
N LEU A 343 -28.83 -16.94 29.32
CA LEU A 343 -28.06 -15.76 28.98
C LEU A 343 -27.86 -14.92 30.25
N VAL A 344 -26.61 -14.63 30.59
CA VAL A 344 -26.25 -13.93 31.83
C VAL A 344 -25.28 -12.80 31.53
N ALA A 345 -25.53 -11.62 32.11
CA ALA A 345 -24.57 -10.53 32.14
C ALA A 345 -23.79 -10.55 33.46
N VAL A 346 -22.47 -10.46 33.36
CA VAL A 346 -21.56 -10.44 34.50
C VAL A 346 -20.71 -9.19 34.44
N LEU A 347 -20.73 -8.38 35.50
CA LEU A 347 -19.78 -7.28 35.65
C LEU A 347 -18.42 -7.85 36.06
N SER A 348 -17.42 -7.69 35.20
CA SER A 348 -16.02 -8.08 35.47
C SER A 348 -15.18 -6.82 35.64
N SER A 349 -14.36 -6.77 36.69
CA SER A 349 -13.35 -5.72 36.91
C SER A 349 -11.96 -6.30 36.70
N ALA A 350 -11.65 -6.72 35.48
CA ALA A 350 -10.29 -7.12 35.13
C ALA A 350 -9.43 -5.86 34.97
N TYR A 351 -8.28 -5.80 35.66
CA TYR A 351 -7.30 -4.69 35.55
C TYR A 351 -7.82 -3.28 35.92
N GLY A 352 -8.92 -3.20 36.69
CA GLY A 352 -9.50 -1.92 37.13
C GLY A 352 -10.41 -1.24 36.11
N ILE A 353 -10.74 -1.91 35.00
CA ILE A 353 -11.76 -1.48 34.04
C ILE A 353 -13.00 -2.34 34.26
N GLU A 354 -14.11 -1.71 34.63
CA GLU A 354 -15.40 -2.38 34.76
C GLU A 354 -15.99 -2.62 33.35
N GLN A 355 -16.17 -3.89 32.99
CA GLN A 355 -16.79 -4.30 31.72
C GLN A 355 -17.86 -5.36 31.99
N HIS A 356 -19.03 -5.16 31.38
CA HIS A 356 -20.07 -6.18 31.35
C HIS A 356 -19.73 -7.22 30.27
N ARG A 357 -19.75 -8.50 30.66
CA ARG A 357 -19.56 -9.63 29.75
C ARG A 357 -20.83 -10.46 29.68
N LEU A 358 -21.15 -10.95 28.48
CA LEU A 358 -22.27 -11.86 28.28
C LEU A 358 -21.79 -13.30 28.25
N LEU A 359 -22.50 -14.17 28.95
CA LEU A 359 -22.22 -15.60 29.04
C LEU A 359 -23.45 -16.42 28.64
N LEU A 360 -23.22 -17.50 27.91
CA LEU A 360 -24.18 -18.60 27.76
C LEU A 360 -23.84 -19.71 28.75
N LEU A 361 -24.77 -20.01 29.66
CA LEU A 361 -24.62 -21.04 30.69
C LEU A 361 -25.58 -22.18 30.43
N ARG A 362 -25.05 -23.40 30.33
CA ARG A 362 -25.88 -24.61 30.24
C ARG A 362 -26.10 -25.18 31.64
N LEU A 363 -27.35 -25.25 32.06
CA LEU A 363 -27.77 -25.64 33.41
C LEU A 363 -28.66 -26.88 33.36
N LYS A 364 -28.47 -27.83 34.27
CA LYS A 364 -29.44 -28.90 34.53
C LYS A 364 -30.17 -28.60 35.83
N ILE A 365 -31.49 -28.42 35.77
CA ILE A 365 -32.33 -27.99 36.90
C ILE A 365 -33.49 -28.96 37.08
N ASN A 366 -33.46 -29.78 38.12
CA ASN A 366 -34.51 -30.74 38.45
C ASN A 366 -34.67 -30.89 39.98
N ASP A 367 -35.52 -31.80 40.44
CA ASP A 367 -35.74 -32.01 41.89
C ASP A 367 -34.48 -32.43 42.67
N SER A 368 -33.42 -32.92 41.99
CA SER A 368 -32.15 -33.27 42.63
C SER A 368 -31.24 -32.07 42.89
N GLY A 369 -31.48 -30.92 42.23
CA GLY A 369 -30.67 -29.71 42.38
C GLY A 369 -30.39 -28.99 41.06
N VAL A 370 -29.44 -28.06 41.13
CA VAL A 370 -28.92 -27.28 40.00
C VAL A 370 -27.48 -27.68 39.74
N LEU A 371 -27.17 -28.04 38.49
CA LEU A 371 -25.80 -28.32 38.03
C LEU A 371 -25.46 -27.42 36.85
N VAL A 372 -24.34 -26.70 36.95
CA VAL A 372 -23.77 -25.94 35.83
C VAL A 372 -22.95 -26.92 34.98
N LEU A 373 -23.41 -27.19 33.76
CA LEU A 373 -22.79 -28.15 32.85
C LEU A 373 -21.63 -27.51 32.09
N SER A 374 -21.87 -26.35 31.48
CA SER A 374 -20.88 -25.67 30.66
C SER A 374 -21.14 -24.17 30.57
N SER A 375 -20.12 -23.44 30.13
CA SER A 375 -20.19 -22.01 29.88
C SER A 375 -19.41 -21.60 28.64
N HIS A 376 -19.84 -20.51 28.02
CA HIS A 376 -19.12 -19.85 26.95
C HIS A 376 -19.31 -18.34 27.06
N GLN A 377 -18.23 -17.58 26.90
CA GLN A 377 -18.27 -16.13 26.86
C GLN A 377 -18.53 -15.67 25.41
N LEU A 378 -19.60 -14.89 25.23
CA LEU A 378 -19.95 -14.36 23.92
C LEU A 378 -19.00 -13.21 23.49
N PRO A 379 -18.87 -12.95 22.18
CA PRO A 379 -18.14 -11.81 21.64
C PRO A 379 -18.63 -10.49 22.23
N ASP A 380 -17.71 -9.55 22.42
CA ASP A 380 -18.06 -8.20 22.86
C ASP A 380 -18.70 -7.42 21.70
N VAL A 381 -19.86 -6.83 21.93
CA VAL A 381 -20.62 -6.03 20.96
C VAL A 381 -20.68 -4.54 21.40
N GLY A 382 -19.83 -4.16 22.36
CA GLY A 382 -19.72 -2.80 22.88
C GLY A 382 -20.67 -2.53 24.06
N SER A 383 -20.12 -1.92 25.11
CA SER A 383 -20.77 -1.72 26.41
C SER A 383 -22.03 -0.85 26.37
N ASN A 384 -22.16 0.07 25.40
CA ASN A 384 -23.32 0.96 25.27
C ASN A 384 -24.61 0.25 24.83
N GLN A 385 -24.52 -0.99 24.30
CA GLN A 385 -25.68 -1.70 23.75
C GLN A 385 -26.51 -2.46 24.80
N LEU A 386 -25.98 -2.66 26.02
CA LEU A 386 -26.67 -3.34 27.12
C LEU A 386 -27.86 -2.55 27.71
N ALA A 387 -28.02 -1.28 27.33
CA ALA A 387 -29.24 -0.52 27.64
C ALA A 387 -30.48 -1.13 26.96
N SER A 388 -30.30 -1.85 25.86
CA SER A 388 -31.33 -2.68 25.24
C SER A 388 -31.43 -4.03 25.96
N ARG A 389 -32.63 -4.57 26.17
CA ARG A 389 -32.86 -5.85 26.85
C ARG A 389 -32.46 -7.01 25.92
N PRO A 390 -31.34 -7.72 26.15
CA PRO A 390 -30.89 -8.78 25.26
C PRO A 390 -31.85 -9.97 25.30
N ARG A 391 -31.96 -10.70 24.19
CA ARG A 391 -32.88 -11.84 24.05
C ARG A 391 -32.17 -13.05 23.46
N LEU A 392 -32.54 -14.23 23.96
CA LEU A 392 -32.00 -15.53 23.55
C LEU A 392 -33.06 -16.33 22.78
N PHE A 393 -32.70 -16.80 21.59
CA PHE A 393 -33.51 -17.70 20.78
C PHE A 393 -32.70 -18.94 20.40
N ILE A 394 -33.26 -20.12 20.63
CA ILE A 394 -32.62 -21.39 20.29
C ILE A 394 -33.66 -22.24 19.52
N PRO A 395 -33.92 -21.92 18.25
CA PRO A 395 -34.87 -22.66 17.43
C PRO A 395 -34.45 -24.12 17.26
N SER A 396 -35.43 -25.01 17.08
CA SER A 396 -35.21 -26.43 16.80
C SER A 396 -34.41 -26.57 15.49
N PRO A 397 -33.32 -27.37 15.43
CA PRO A 397 -32.97 -28.50 16.31
C PRO A 397 -32.06 -28.17 17.50
N GLU A 398 -32.09 -26.93 18.01
CA GLU A 398 -31.38 -26.49 19.22
C GLU A 398 -29.86 -26.60 19.15
N LYS A 399 -29.30 -26.40 17.96
CA LYS A 399 -27.86 -26.44 17.71
C LYS A 399 -27.18 -25.07 17.76
N THR A 400 -27.91 -24.00 17.49
CA THR A 400 -27.36 -22.63 17.39
C THR A 400 -28.19 -21.71 18.26
N ALA A 401 -27.52 -20.86 19.03
CA ALA A 401 -28.12 -19.79 19.79
C ALA A 401 -28.03 -18.47 18.99
N PHE A 402 -29.16 -17.77 18.90
CA PHE A 402 -29.24 -16.41 18.41
C PHE A 402 -29.42 -15.48 19.61
N VAL A 403 -28.45 -14.59 19.83
CA VAL A 403 -28.48 -13.61 20.91
C VAL A 403 -28.61 -12.23 20.30
N SER A 404 -29.78 -11.61 20.46
CA SER A 404 -30.00 -10.23 20.01
C SER A 404 -29.63 -9.26 21.14
N ILE A 405 -28.80 -8.28 20.80
CA ILE A 405 -28.39 -7.18 21.68
C ILE A 405 -28.29 -5.90 20.85
N GLY A 406 -29.03 -4.86 21.23
CA GLY A 406 -29.03 -3.57 20.55
C GLY A 406 -29.30 -3.72 19.06
N ASN A 407 -28.33 -3.26 18.27
CA ASN A 407 -28.33 -3.35 16.81
C ASN A 407 -27.42 -4.47 16.30
N ALA A 408 -27.28 -5.56 17.06
CA ALA A 408 -26.51 -6.72 16.66
C ALA A 408 -27.21 -8.03 17.01
N VAL A 409 -26.83 -9.07 16.28
CA VAL A 409 -27.23 -10.46 16.56
C VAL A 409 -25.97 -11.33 16.53
N ILE A 410 -25.70 -11.99 17.65
CA ILE A 410 -24.65 -12.99 17.77
C ILE A 410 -25.25 -14.36 17.43
N LEU A 411 -24.59 -15.11 16.56
CA LEU A 411 -24.92 -16.49 16.25
C LEU A 411 -23.80 -17.38 16.80
N SER A 412 -24.12 -18.28 17.72
CA SER A 412 -23.12 -19.11 18.40
C SER A 412 -23.58 -20.57 18.45
N ASP A 413 -22.76 -21.50 17.95
CA ASP A 413 -23.07 -22.91 17.97
C ASP A 413 -22.93 -23.50 19.39
N LEU A 414 -23.97 -24.21 19.84
CA LEU A 414 -24.02 -24.81 21.17
C LEU A 414 -23.23 -26.14 21.20
N SER A 415 -22.51 -26.38 22.30
CA SER A 415 -21.75 -27.62 22.46
C SER A 415 -22.63 -28.88 22.48
N VAL A 416 -22.25 -29.88 21.69
CA VAL A 416 -22.83 -31.23 21.76
C VAL A 416 -22.15 -31.98 22.89
N VAL A 417 -22.69 -31.86 24.11
CA VAL A 417 -22.25 -32.70 25.22
C VAL A 417 -22.63 -34.14 24.90
N SER A 418 -21.67 -34.92 24.41
CA SER A 418 -21.84 -36.34 24.15
C SER A 418 -22.05 -37.05 25.48
N SER A 419 -23.28 -37.48 25.75
CA SER A 419 -23.71 -38.14 27.00
C SER A 419 -23.02 -39.47 27.30
N ARG A 420 -21.98 -39.85 26.56
CA ARG A 420 -21.35 -41.17 26.62
C ARG A 420 -20.03 -41.19 27.40
N HIS A 421 -19.32 -40.06 27.51
CA HIS A 421 -18.06 -39.99 28.25
C HIS A 421 -17.82 -38.58 28.84
N SER A 422 -18.44 -38.24 29.97
CA SER A 422 -18.01 -37.05 30.74
C SER A 422 -18.24 -37.27 32.22
N THR A 423 -17.15 -37.18 32.98
CA THR A 423 -17.17 -36.94 34.42
C THR A 423 -18.04 -35.73 34.72
N SER A 424 -18.65 -35.69 35.91
CA SER A 424 -19.60 -34.67 36.38
C SER A 424 -18.98 -33.28 36.62
N ASN A 425 -17.94 -32.91 35.87
CA ASN A 425 -17.19 -31.68 36.06
C ASN A 425 -17.64 -30.62 35.05
N PHE A 426 -17.71 -29.39 35.53
CA PHE A 426 -17.91 -28.17 34.75
C PHE A 426 -16.89 -28.05 33.59
N GLN A 427 -17.34 -27.62 32.40
CA GLN A 427 -16.49 -27.44 31.22
C GLN A 427 -16.73 -26.08 30.55
N TYR A 428 -15.68 -25.27 30.38
CA TYR A 428 -15.70 -24.16 29.41
C TYR A 428 -15.65 -24.74 27.99
N TYR A 429 -16.54 -24.30 27.10
CA TYR A 429 -16.56 -24.77 25.71
C TYR A 429 -16.27 -23.63 24.75
N GLU A 430 -15.56 -23.97 23.67
CA GLU A 430 -15.43 -23.12 22.50
C GLU A 430 -16.46 -23.58 21.47
N PRO A 431 -17.28 -22.67 20.92
CA PRO A 431 -18.24 -22.99 19.89
C PRO A 431 -17.49 -23.47 18.65
N LYS A 432 -18.12 -24.36 17.88
CA LYS A 432 -17.54 -24.79 16.59
C LYS A 432 -17.50 -23.65 15.58
N TRP A 433 -18.44 -22.74 15.69
CA TRP A 433 -18.55 -21.58 14.84
C TRP A 433 -19.33 -20.51 15.60
N GLU A 434 -18.88 -19.28 15.47
CA GLU A 434 -19.48 -18.11 16.09
C GLU A 434 -19.24 -16.88 15.22
N ASP A 435 -20.27 -16.05 15.08
CA ASP A 435 -20.16 -14.80 14.32
C ASP A 435 -21.18 -13.75 14.81
N VAL A 436 -20.94 -12.49 14.47
CA VAL A 436 -21.78 -11.34 14.85
C VAL A 436 -22.24 -10.60 13.61
N VAL A 437 -23.55 -10.37 13.51
CA VAL A 437 -24.16 -9.52 12.49
C VAL A 437 -24.47 -8.17 13.11
N HIS A 438 -23.79 -7.12 12.65
CA HIS A 438 -24.06 -5.73 13.06
C HIS A 438 -25.04 -5.06 12.10
N PHE A 439 -25.93 -4.23 12.64
CA PHE A 439 -26.87 -3.42 11.89
C PHE A 439 -26.54 -1.94 12.06
N LYS A 440 -26.81 -1.15 11.02
CA LYS A 440 -26.59 0.30 11.05
C LYS A 440 -27.41 0.95 12.17
N SER A 441 -26.89 2.04 12.77
CA SER A 441 -27.56 2.74 13.88
C SER A 441 -28.96 3.30 13.53
N ALA A 442 -29.26 3.47 12.24
CA ALA A 442 -30.56 3.92 11.75
C ALA A 442 -31.63 2.81 11.75
N VAL A 443 -31.26 1.55 11.98
CA VAL A 443 -32.20 0.43 12.04
C VAL A 443 -32.85 0.39 13.41
N GLN A 444 -34.18 0.50 13.45
CA GLN A 444 -34.96 0.32 14.67
C GLN A 444 -35.68 -1.03 14.65
N ILE A 445 -35.27 -1.93 15.55
CA ILE A 445 -35.95 -3.22 15.74
C ILE A 445 -37.15 -3.03 16.67
N ILE A 446 -38.35 -3.36 16.18
CA ILE A 446 -39.60 -3.18 16.92
C ILE A 446 -40.17 -4.49 17.48
N GLY A 447 -39.73 -5.65 16.97
CA GLY A 447 -40.27 -6.94 17.41
C GLY A 447 -39.42 -8.13 17.00
N PHE A 448 -39.54 -9.23 17.74
CA PHE A 448 -38.75 -10.45 17.52
C PHE A 448 -39.63 -11.71 17.48
N GLY A 449 -39.10 -12.75 16.85
CA GLY A 449 -39.55 -14.14 16.93
C GLY A 449 -38.54 -15.04 16.23
N TYR A 450 -38.91 -16.29 15.97
CA TYR A 450 -37.98 -17.30 15.48
C TYR A 450 -38.69 -18.33 14.60
N GLU A 451 -37.90 -19.12 13.88
CA GLU A 451 -38.39 -20.19 13.03
C GLU A 451 -37.70 -21.51 13.39
N ASP A 452 -38.50 -22.50 13.77
CA ASP A 452 -38.01 -23.87 13.92
C ASP A 452 -37.82 -24.55 12.56
N GLN A 453 -36.87 -25.48 12.51
CA GLN A 453 -36.72 -26.39 11.38
C GLN A 453 -37.86 -27.42 11.35
N THR A 454 -38.84 -27.20 10.47
CA THR A 454 -40.00 -28.10 10.30
C THR A 454 -39.75 -29.24 9.30
N ALA A 455 -38.85 -29.02 8.33
CA ALA A 455 -38.45 -29.98 7.31
C ALA A 455 -36.95 -29.82 7.04
N ALA A 456 -36.29 -30.87 6.56
CA ALA A 456 -34.84 -30.83 6.26
C ALA A 456 -34.47 -29.73 5.24
N ALA A 457 -35.41 -29.29 4.41
CA ALA A 457 -35.21 -28.22 3.43
C ALA A 457 -35.28 -26.80 4.04
N ASN A 458 -35.79 -26.64 5.27
CA ASN A 458 -35.91 -25.33 5.92
C ASN A 458 -34.79 -25.16 6.95
N ASN A 459 -34.22 -23.96 7.02
CA ASN A 459 -33.21 -23.59 8.01
C ASN A 459 -33.86 -22.96 9.25
N PRO A 460 -33.33 -23.21 10.45
CA PRO A 460 -33.71 -22.44 11.63
C PRO A 460 -33.32 -20.97 11.44
N ALA A 461 -34.14 -20.06 11.94
CA ALA A 461 -33.92 -18.64 11.76
C ALA A 461 -34.37 -17.78 12.94
N LEU A 462 -33.72 -16.63 13.11
CA LEU A 462 -34.26 -15.50 13.86
C LEU A 462 -35.05 -14.62 12.90
N VAL A 463 -36.24 -14.17 13.32
CA VAL A 463 -37.07 -13.24 12.54
C VAL A 463 -37.33 -12.02 13.40
N PHE A 464 -37.11 -10.84 12.84
CA PHE A 464 -37.45 -9.62 13.54
C PHE A 464 -38.07 -8.60 12.58
N ILE A 465 -38.78 -7.65 13.16
CA ILE A 465 -39.49 -6.59 12.46
C ILE A 465 -38.67 -5.31 12.66
N SER A 466 -38.27 -4.68 11.55
CA SER A 466 -37.69 -3.33 11.52
C SER A 466 -38.74 -2.33 11.07
N ALA A 467 -38.74 -1.15 11.71
CA ALA A 467 -39.65 -0.06 11.36
C ALA A 467 -39.42 0.43 9.92
N GLU A 468 -38.16 0.46 9.46
CA GLU A 468 -37.77 1.02 8.17
C GLU A 468 -37.69 -0.01 7.04
N HIS A 469 -37.37 -1.27 7.36
CA HIS A 469 -37.08 -2.31 6.37
C HIS A 469 -38.11 -3.46 6.35
N GLY A 470 -39.11 -3.46 7.22
CA GLY A 470 -40.10 -4.54 7.28
C GLY A 470 -39.56 -5.78 8.00
N VAL A 471 -39.92 -6.98 7.53
CA VAL A 471 -39.52 -8.23 8.20
C VAL A 471 -38.17 -8.71 7.66
N VAL A 472 -37.22 -8.93 8.56
CA VAL A 472 -35.88 -9.44 8.27
C VAL A 472 -35.72 -10.81 8.92
N ARG A 473 -35.14 -11.74 8.15
CA ARG A 473 -34.91 -13.14 8.53
C ARG A 473 -33.41 -13.44 8.48
N ILE A 474 -32.86 -13.87 9.61
CA ILE A 474 -31.48 -14.38 9.74
C ILE A 474 -31.54 -15.89 9.84
N GLU A 475 -31.22 -16.59 8.77
CA GLU A 475 -31.21 -18.05 8.75
C GLU A 475 -29.81 -18.63 8.95
N ARG A 476 -29.73 -19.77 9.64
CA ARG A 476 -28.49 -20.53 9.88
C ARG A 476 -28.50 -21.83 9.08
N PHE A 477 -27.49 -22.05 8.23
CA PHE A 477 -27.33 -23.26 7.43
C PHE A 477 -26.78 -24.41 8.26
N ILE A 478 -27.58 -25.44 8.53
CA ILE A 478 -27.12 -26.57 9.35
C ILE A 478 -26.26 -27.51 8.50
N GLU A 479 -25.01 -27.73 8.93
CA GLU A 479 -24.12 -28.72 8.33
C GLU A 479 -24.63 -30.14 8.63
N THR A 480 -25.07 -30.86 7.60
CA THR A 480 -25.27 -32.30 7.67
C THR A 480 -23.92 -33.00 7.56
N SER A 481 -23.59 -33.83 8.54
CA SER A 481 -22.31 -34.53 8.73
C SER A 481 -21.90 -35.54 7.63
N THR A 482 -22.42 -35.40 6.41
CA THR A 482 -22.19 -36.28 5.26
C THR A 482 -21.26 -35.71 4.19
N GLU A 483 -20.89 -34.44 4.25
CA GLU A 483 -19.95 -33.83 3.31
C GLU A 483 -18.69 -33.39 4.05
N VAL A 484 -17.84 -34.36 4.40
CA VAL A 484 -16.44 -34.08 4.75
C VAL A 484 -15.68 -33.96 3.43
N THR A 485 -15.68 -32.78 2.83
CA THR A 485 -14.65 -32.41 1.85
C THR A 485 -13.37 -32.07 2.61
N SER A 486 -12.27 -32.59 2.12
CA SER A 486 -11.05 -32.86 2.89
C SER A 486 -10.07 -31.69 3.05
N GLU A 487 -10.54 -30.45 3.22
CA GLU A 487 -9.65 -29.27 3.38
C GLU A 487 -10.16 -28.18 4.34
N ASP A 488 -11.06 -28.50 5.28
CA ASP A 488 -11.70 -27.45 6.07
C ASP A 488 -10.75 -26.79 7.08
N THR A 489 -10.42 -25.53 6.77
CA THR A 489 -9.85 -24.55 7.69
C THR A 489 -10.73 -24.49 8.94
N ASP A 490 -10.14 -24.36 10.13
CA ASP A 490 -10.93 -24.23 11.36
C ASP A 490 -11.95 -23.09 11.18
N PRO A 491 -13.27 -23.35 11.23
CA PRO A 491 -14.30 -22.32 11.04
C PRO A 491 -14.28 -21.26 12.15
N SER A 492 -13.52 -21.49 13.22
CA SER A 492 -13.23 -20.54 14.31
C SER A 492 -11.95 -19.73 14.06
N ASP A 493 -11.22 -20.00 12.97
CA ASP A 493 -9.99 -19.28 12.62
C ASP A 493 -10.31 -17.79 12.38
N PRO A 494 -9.67 -16.86 13.14
CA PRO A 494 -9.90 -15.44 12.95
C PRO A 494 -9.58 -14.94 11.54
N VAL A 495 -8.68 -15.61 10.80
CA VAL A 495 -8.36 -15.28 9.40
C VAL A 495 -9.54 -15.65 8.50
N ALA A 496 -10.12 -16.85 8.65
CA ALA A 496 -11.26 -17.32 7.88
C ALA A 496 -12.52 -16.46 8.15
N LEU A 497 -12.76 -16.12 9.42
CA LEU A 497 -13.86 -15.23 9.80
C LEU A 497 -13.69 -13.83 9.18
N LEU A 498 -12.51 -13.22 9.32
CA LEU A 498 -12.25 -11.91 8.74
C LEU A 498 -12.36 -11.92 7.20
N LYS A 499 -11.86 -12.97 6.54
CA LYS A 499 -12.01 -13.17 5.09
C LYS A 499 -13.50 -13.20 4.69
N SER A 500 -14.32 -13.97 5.41
CA SER A 500 -15.77 -14.05 5.17
C SER A 500 -16.44 -12.68 5.33
N HIS A 501 -16.08 -11.91 6.36
CA HIS A 501 -16.57 -10.54 6.58
C HIS A 501 -16.17 -9.58 5.46
N ILE A 502 -14.90 -9.61 5.03
CA ILE A 502 -14.44 -8.77 3.92
C ILE A 502 -15.21 -9.08 2.63
N LEU A 503 -15.43 -10.36 2.32
CA LEU A 503 -16.22 -10.76 1.15
C LEU A 503 -17.66 -10.22 1.25
N GLN A 504 -18.31 -10.38 2.39
CA GLN A 504 -19.64 -9.82 2.59
C GLN A 504 -19.64 -8.29 2.38
N ALA A 505 -18.64 -7.59 2.90
CA ALA A 505 -18.52 -6.14 2.76
C ALA A 505 -18.39 -5.67 1.30
N ILE A 506 -17.59 -6.35 0.48
CA ILE A 506 -17.38 -5.93 -0.91
C ILE A 506 -18.53 -6.34 -1.84
N PHE A 507 -19.24 -7.45 -1.55
CA PHE A 507 -20.38 -7.91 -2.33
C PHE A 507 -21.69 -7.22 -1.93
N TYR A 508 -21.88 -6.93 -0.63
CA TYR A 508 -23.11 -6.39 -0.07
C TYR A 508 -22.95 -4.98 0.54
N GLY A 509 -21.82 -4.30 0.32
CA GLY A 509 -21.52 -2.99 0.92
C GLY A 509 -22.55 -1.88 0.63
N ASP A 510 -23.31 -2.02 -0.47
CA ASP A 510 -24.41 -1.12 -0.83
C ASP A 510 -25.67 -1.33 0.06
N SER A 511 -25.67 -2.31 0.97
CA SER A 511 -26.77 -2.62 1.89
C SER A 511 -27.10 -1.43 2.81
N SER A 512 -28.37 -1.03 2.88
CA SER A 512 -28.84 0.02 3.80
C SER A 512 -29.07 -0.47 5.23
N PHE A 513 -28.86 -1.77 5.48
CA PHE A 513 -29.27 -2.44 6.71
C PHE A 513 -28.07 -2.95 7.54
N VAL A 514 -27.20 -3.74 6.92
CA VAL A 514 -26.07 -4.40 7.59
C VAL A 514 -24.87 -3.46 7.67
N GLU A 515 -24.15 -3.50 8.78
CA GLU A 515 -22.85 -2.85 8.96
C GLU A 515 -21.73 -3.89 8.90
N PHE A 516 -20.75 -3.65 8.03
CA PHE A 516 -19.63 -4.56 7.79
C PHE A 516 -18.31 -4.06 8.36
N ASN A 517 -18.30 -2.87 8.99
CA ASN A 517 -17.08 -2.33 9.56
C ASN A 517 -16.62 -3.21 10.73
N VAL A 518 -15.31 -3.38 10.82
CA VAL A 518 -14.66 -4.16 11.87
C VAL A 518 -13.82 -3.22 12.75
N ASP A 519 -13.58 -3.65 13.99
CA ASP A 519 -12.73 -2.89 14.90
C ASP A 519 -11.33 -2.66 14.31
N ALA A 520 -10.88 -1.41 14.34
CA ALA A 520 -9.59 -1.00 13.79
C ALA A 520 -8.37 -1.64 14.49
N SER A 521 -8.54 -2.21 15.69
CA SER A 521 -7.47 -2.78 16.52
C SER A 521 -7.05 -4.20 16.15
N ARG A 522 -7.40 -4.71 14.96
CA ARG A 522 -7.00 -6.06 14.53
C ARG A 522 -5.50 -6.11 14.17
N SER A 523 -4.85 -7.21 14.52
CA SER A 523 -3.44 -7.41 14.23
C SER A 523 -3.19 -7.66 12.74
N LEU A 524 -2.05 -7.16 12.24
CA LEU A 524 -1.64 -7.34 10.85
C LEU A 524 -1.51 -8.83 10.47
N ASP A 525 -1.12 -9.68 11.42
CA ASP A 525 -0.98 -11.14 11.25
C ASP A 525 -2.30 -11.83 10.84
N ILE A 526 -3.44 -11.23 11.16
CA ILE A 526 -4.77 -11.75 10.78
C ILE A 526 -5.26 -11.03 9.52
N VAL A 527 -5.10 -9.71 9.47
CA VAL A 527 -5.62 -8.86 8.38
C VAL A 527 -4.94 -9.18 7.05
N ASN A 528 -3.61 -9.27 7.03
CA ASN A 528 -2.86 -9.48 5.80
C ASN A 528 -3.19 -10.80 5.08
N PRO A 529 -3.17 -11.99 5.74
CA PRO A 529 -3.52 -13.24 5.06
C PRO A 529 -5.00 -13.29 4.66
N ALA A 530 -5.92 -12.74 5.46
CA ALA A 530 -7.34 -12.71 5.12
C ALA A 530 -7.59 -11.85 3.86
N LEU A 531 -7.02 -10.65 3.82
CA LEU A 531 -7.14 -9.74 2.68
C LEU A 531 -6.48 -10.33 1.42
N THR A 532 -5.29 -10.90 1.54
CA THR A 532 -4.57 -11.53 0.41
C THR A 532 -5.39 -12.69 -0.16
N ALA A 533 -6.03 -13.50 0.68
CA ALA A 533 -6.93 -14.54 0.23
C ALA A 533 -8.13 -13.97 -0.54
N VAL A 534 -8.79 -12.91 -0.05
CA VAL A 534 -9.88 -12.25 -0.78
C VAL A 534 -9.41 -11.71 -2.12
N VAL A 535 -8.25 -11.05 -2.16
CA VAL A 535 -7.66 -10.52 -3.39
C VAL A 535 -7.47 -11.65 -4.41
N SER A 536 -6.91 -12.79 -4.01
CA SER A 536 -6.72 -13.94 -4.89
C SER A 536 -8.05 -14.52 -5.39
N GLU A 537 -9.07 -14.60 -4.52
CA GLU A 537 -10.38 -15.15 -4.91
C GLU A 537 -11.14 -14.27 -5.89
N VAL A 538 -11.04 -12.94 -5.71
CA VAL A 538 -11.62 -11.97 -6.64
C VAL A 538 -10.85 -11.98 -7.94
N LEU A 539 -9.52 -12.02 -7.91
CA LEU A 539 -8.67 -12.00 -9.11
C LEU A 539 -8.92 -13.22 -10.00
N ASP A 540 -8.94 -14.42 -9.43
CA ASP A 540 -9.03 -15.69 -10.17
C ASP A 540 -10.46 -16.30 -10.17
N SER A 541 -11.46 -15.48 -9.85
CA SER A 541 -12.90 -15.85 -9.87
C SER A 541 -13.26 -17.12 -9.09
N THR A 542 -12.54 -17.44 -8.02
CA THR A 542 -12.79 -18.65 -7.21
C THR A 542 -13.78 -18.41 -6.07
N SER A 543 -14.16 -17.16 -5.82
CA SER A 543 -15.11 -16.82 -4.77
C SER A 543 -16.51 -17.41 -5.03
N PRO A 544 -17.18 -18.02 -4.02
CA PRO A 544 -18.51 -18.61 -4.18
C PRO A 544 -19.61 -17.57 -4.44
N TYR A 545 -19.35 -16.29 -4.17
CA TYR A 545 -20.29 -15.19 -4.44
C TYR A 545 -20.25 -14.72 -5.90
N LEU A 546 -19.25 -15.12 -6.67
CA LEU A 546 -19.20 -14.81 -8.09
C LEU A 546 -20.07 -15.78 -8.88
N PRO A 547 -20.71 -15.33 -9.97
CA PRO A 547 -21.41 -16.22 -10.88
C PRO A 547 -20.48 -17.34 -11.39
N PRO A 548 -20.88 -18.63 -11.32
CA PRO A 548 -20.03 -19.74 -11.74
C PRO A 548 -19.70 -19.70 -13.23
N ASN A 549 -20.56 -19.04 -14.03
CA ASN A 549 -20.29 -18.73 -15.43
C ASN A 549 -20.81 -17.32 -15.72
N PHE A 550 -19.95 -16.45 -16.24
CA PHE A 550 -20.35 -15.14 -16.71
C PHE A 550 -20.92 -15.19 -18.13
N SER A 551 -21.89 -14.32 -18.43
CA SER A 551 -22.42 -14.11 -19.79
C SER A 551 -21.34 -13.69 -20.77
N SER A 552 -20.40 -12.86 -20.32
CA SER A 552 -19.23 -12.46 -21.10
C SER A 552 -18.01 -12.25 -20.20
N THR A 553 -16.80 -12.40 -20.75
CA THR A 553 -15.55 -12.09 -20.04
C THR A 553 -15.50 -10.61 -19.62
N ARG A 554 -16.12 -9.72 -20.41
CA ARG A 554 -16.22 -8.30 -20.09
C ARG A 554 -17.03 -8.04 -18.83
N ASP A 555 -18.18 -8.71 -18.67
CA ASP A 555 -19.01 -8.59 -17.46
C ASP A 555 -18.23 -9.08 -16.24
N SER A 556 -17.47 -10.18 -16.40
CA SER A 556 -16.58 -10.72 -15.36
C SER A 556 -15.52 -9.70 -14.91
N PHE A 557 -14.83 -9.04 -15.86
CA PHE A 557 -13.88 -7.98 -15.51
C PHE A 557 -14.56 -6.82 -14.80
N SER A 558 -15.70 -6.35 -15.31
CA SER A 558 -16.39 -5.18 -14.75
C SER A 558 -16.81 -5.38 -13.28
N LEU A 559 -17.30 -6.58 -12.94
CA LEU A 559 -17.69 -6.91 -11.57
C LEU A 559 -16.46 -7.02 -10.67
N ARG A 560 -15.44 -7.80 -11.08
CA ARG A 560 -14.22 -7.99 -10.29
C ARG A 560 -13.46 -6.67 -10.06
N LEU A 561 -13.42 -5.78 -11.05
CA LEU A 561 -12.87 -4.43 -10.91
C LEU A 561 -13.65 -3.57 -9.91
N LYS A 562 -15.00 -3.65 -9.93
CA LYS A 562 -15.85 -2.98 -8.92
C LYS A 562 -15.52 -3.50 -7.52
N LEU A 563 -15.36 -4.82 -7.37
CA LEU A 563 -15.06 -5.46 -6.08
C LEU A 563 -13.68 -5.08 -5.53
N LEU A 564 -12.63 -5.05 -6.36
CA LEU A 564 -11.30 -4.61 -5.91
C LEU A 564 -11.28 -3.11 -5.52
N LYS A 565 -12.02 -2.26 -6.23
CA LYS A 565 -12.18 -0.85 -5.84
C LYS A 565 -12.94 -0.70 -4.52
N ALA A 566 -14.02 -1.48 -4.32
CA ALA A 566 -14.72 -1.55 -3.04
C ALA A 566 -13.81 -2.09 -1.91
N LEU A 567 -12.90 -3.01 -2.21
CA LEU A 567 -11.92 -3.52 -1.25
C LEU A 567 -10.91 -2.44 -0.83
N ILE A 568 -10.47 -1.58 -1.74
CA ILE A 568 -9.63 -0.40 -1.41
C ILE A 568 -10.36 0.52 -0.44
N ASP A 569 -11.62 0.84 -0.72
CA ASP A 569 -12.44 1.72 0.13
C ASP A 569 -12.70 1.10 1.50
N TYR A 570 -12.98 -0.21 1.55
CA TYR A 570 -13.14 -0.97 2.78
C TYR A 570 -11.86 -1.00 3.62
N ALA A 571 -10.70 -1.23 2.99
CA ALA A 571 -9.41 -1.25 3.67
C ALA A 571 -9.06 0.13 4.27
N ARG A 572 -9.34 1.22 3.54
CA ARG A 572 -9.17 2.60 4.03
C ARG A 572 -10.02 2.91 5.25
N ALA A 573 -11.26 2.40 5.29
CA ALA A 573 -12.17 2.63 6.40
C ALA A 573 -11.82 1.82 7.66
N ASN A 574 -11.29 0.60 7.50
CA ASN A 574 -11.15 -0.37 8.60
C ASN A 574 -9.72 -0.64 9.05
N PHE A 575 -8.71 -0.40 8.19
CA PHE A 575 -7.32 -0.80 8.42
C PHE A 575 -6.34 0.34 8.16
N ALA A 576 -6.69 1.57 8.56
CA ALA A 576 -5.90 2.78 8.33
C ALA A 576 -4.42 2.62 8.74
N ASP A 577 -4.16 2.01 9.90
CA ASP A 577 -2.80 1.80 10.43
C ASP A 577 -1.94 0.84 9.61
N HIS A 578 -2.55 0.01 8.76
CA HIS A 578 -1.90 -1.07 8.00
C HIS A 578 -1.87 -0.81 6.49
N LEU A 579 -2.36 0.35 6.02
CA LEU A 579 -2.49 0.64 4.59
C LEU A 579 -1.18 0.56 3.80
N TYR A 580 -0.05 0.85 4.46
CA TYR A 580 1.28 0.79 3.86
C TYR A 580 1.68 -0.60 3.35
N VAL A 581 1.08 -1.67 3.87
CA VAL A 581 1.26 -3.07 3.39
C VAL A 581 0.08 -3.52 2.55
N LEU A 582 -1.14 -3.14 2.92
CA LEU A 582 -2.35 -3.69 2.31
C LEU A 582 -2.68 -3.09 0.94
N LEU A 583 -2.48 -1.77 0.76
CA LEU A 583 -2.82 -1.10 -0.51
C LEU A 583 -2.00 -1.61 -1.70
N PRO A 584 -0.66 -1.77 -1.62
CA PRO A 584 0.11 -2.33 -2.72
C PRO A 584 -0.41 -3.68 -3.22
N VAL A 585 -0.83 -4.57 -2.30
CA VAL A 585 -1.36 -5.89 -2.66
C VAL A 585 -2.69 -5.80 -3.43
N ILE A 586 -3.61 -4.93 -2.99
CA ILE A 586 -4.90 -4.75 -3.68
C ILE A 586 -4.70 -4.05 -5.03
N VAL A 587 -3.84 -3.03 -5.09
CA VAL A 587 -3.55 -2.25 -6.29
C VAL A 587 -2.87 -3.12 -7.35
N GLU A 588 -1.91 -3.96 -6.97
CA GLU A 588 -1.29 -4.92 -7.89
C GLU A 588 -2.34 -5.84 -8.54
N ALA A 589 -3.28 -6.39 -7.76
CA ALA A 589 -4.33 -7.23 -8.30
C ALA A 589 -5.31 -6.45 -9.20
N LEU A 590 -5.62 -5.20 -8.84
CA LEU A 590 -6.42 -4.29 -9.66
C LEU A 590 -5.75 -4.05 -11.02
N GLU A 591 -4.45 -3.78 -11.02
CA GLU A 591 -3.65 -3.58 -12.22
C GLU A 591 -3.58 -4.83 -13.09
N LYS A 592 -3.29 -6.00 -12.51
CA LYS A 592 -3.29 -7.28 -13.23
C LYS A 592 -4.63 -7.53 -13.92
N LEU A 593 -5.74 -7.22 -13.24
CA LEU A 593 -7.08 -7.38 -13.79
C LEU A 593 -7.40 -6.35 -14.88
N GLU A 594 -7.01 -5.09 -14.72
CA GLU A 594 -7.19 -4.06 -15.76
C GLU A 594 -6.30 -4.34 -16.99
N VAL A 595 -5.06 -4.80 -16.79
CA VAL A 595 -4.18 -5.28 -17.85
C VAL A 595 -4.84 -6.43 -18.61
N ALA A 596 -5.35 -7.44 -17.90
CA ALA A 596 -6.03 -8.58 -18.51
C ALA A 596 -7.28 -8.16 -19.30
N SER A 597 -8.08 -7.23 -18.76
CA SER A 597 -9.23 -6.63 -19.44
C SER A 597 -8.82 -5.90 -20.72
N ASN A 598 -7.73 -5.13 -20.68
CA ASN A 598 -7.22 -4.40 -21.84
C ASN A 598 -6.63 -5.30 -22.91
N VAL A 599 -5.91 -6.36 -22.53
CA VAL A 599 -5.43 -7.41 -23.45
C VAL A 599 -6.62 -8.09 -24.13
N TRP A 600 -7.64 -8.49 -23.36
CA TRP A 600 -8.85 -9.10 -23.90
C TRP A 600 -9.57 -8.16 -24.87
N HIS A 601 -9.71 -6.87 -24.53
CA HIS A 601 -10.38 -5.89 -25.37
C HIS A 601 -9.74 -5.76 -26.76
N ILE A 602 -8.41 -5.83 -26.86
CA ILE A 602 -7.71 -5.80 -28.15
C ILE A 602 -7.90 -7.13 -28.90
N ALA A 603 -7.82 -8.26 -28.20
CA ALA A 603 -7.95 -9.59 -28.80
C ALA A 603 -9.39 -9.94 -29.24
N ASP A 604 -10.41 -9.31 -28.64
CA ASP A 604 -11.83 -9.53 -28.93
C ASP A 604 -12.37 -8.56 -30.01
N GLY A 605 -11.51 -7.70 -30.58
CA GLY A 605 -11.89 -6.78 -31.65
C GLY A 605 -12.16 -7.47 -32.98
N ASP A 606 -12.92 -6.80 -33.84
CA ASP A 606 -13.21 -7.24 -35.21
C ASP A 606 -12.14 -6.71 -36.17
N GLY A 607 -11.17 -7.55 -36.56
CA GLY A 607 -10.11 -7.18 -37.49
C GLY A 607 -9.07 -8.28 -37.73
N ALA A 608 -8.28 -8.15 -38.81
CA ALA A 608 -7.20 -9.09 -39.11
C ALA A 608 -6.12 -9.06 -38.01
N ASP A 609 -5.77 -7.88 -37.52
CA ASP A 609 -4.78 -7.69 -36.46
C ASP A 609 -5.24 -8.27 -35.13
N ALA A 610 -6.50 -8.05 -34.75
CA ALA A 610 -7.11 -8.64 -33.56
C ALA A 610 -7.14 -10.19 -33.66
N GLY A 611 -7.44 -10.72 -34.84
CA GLY A 611 -7.34 -12.16 -35.12
C GLY A 611 -5.92 -12.71 -34.93
N HIS A 612 -4.90 -11.95 -35.34
CA HIS A 612 -3.50 -12.31 -35.13
C HIS A 612 -3.11 -12.27 -33.65
N VAL A 613 -3.42 -11.18 -32.94
CA VAL A 613 -3.18 -11.04 -31.49
C VAL A 613 -3.82 -12.21 -30.74
N LYS A 614 -5.07 -12.55 -31.07
CA LYS A 614 -5.80 -13.68 -30.48
C LYS A 614 -5.12 -15.02 -30.74
N HIS A 615 -4.53 -15.22 -31.92
CA HIS A 615 -3.78 -16.43 -32.26
C HIS A 615 -2.47 -16.54 -31.47
N VAL A 616 -1.69 -15.45 -31.41
CA VAL A 616 -0.44 -15.39 -30.64
C VAL A 616 -0.72 -15.61 -29.16
N LEU A 617 -1.71 -14.92 -28.60
CA LEU A 617 -2.13 -15.06 -27.21
C LEU A 617 -2.50 -16.51 -26.86
N LYS A 618 -3.26 -17.19 -27.74
CA LYS A 618 -3.59 -18.61 -27.56
C LYS A 618 -2.35 -19.51 -27.59
N THR A 619 -1.34 -19.15 -28.37
CA THR A 619 -0.08 -19.89 -28.48
C THR A 619 0.76 -19.71 -27.22
N VAL A 620 0.90 -18.48 -26.73
CA VAL A 620 1.60 -18.14 -25.47
C VAL A 620 1.00 -18.88 -24.27
N ILE A 621 -0.34 -18.83 -24.12
CA ILE A 621 -1.04 -19.49 -23.00
C ILE A 621 -0.82 -21.00 -23.03
N LYS A 622 -0.83 -21.61 -24.22
CA LYS A 622 -0.55 -23.05 -24.38
C LYS A 622 0.91 -23.40 -24.11
N ARG A 623 1.84 -22.56 -24.57
CA ARG A 623 3.29 -22.76 -24.44
C ARG A 623 3.69 -22.84 -22.95
N ASN A 624 3.04 -22.02 -22.13
CA ASN A 624 3.29 -21.93 -20.69
C ASN A 624 2.43 -22.88 -19.83
N ASP A 625 1.60 -23.74 -20.44
CA ASP A 625 0.70 -24.67 -19.73
C ASP A 625 -0.20 -24.01 -18.66
N MET A 626 -0.64 -22.77 -18.92
CA MET A 626 -1.40 -21.95 -17.96
C MET A 626 -2.87 -22.37 -17.79
N VAL A 627 -3.31 -23.41 -18.51
CA VAL A 627 -4.66 -23.97 -18.42
C VAL A 627 -4.55 -25.50 -18.44
N HIS A 628 -4.61 -26.13 -17.27
CA HIS A 628 -4.53 -27.58 -17.14
C HIS A 628 -5.84 -28.25 -17.59
N GLY A 629 -5.80 -28.93 -18.73
CA GLY A 629 -6.86 -29.84 -19.17
C GLY A 629 -7.31 -29.63 -20.61
N SER A 630 -7.38 -30.73 -21.38
CA SER A 630 -7.87 -30.78 -22.76
C SER A 630 -9.39 -30.52 -22.91
N ALA A 631 -10.08 -30.10 -21.84
CA ALA A 631 -11.55 -30.10 -21.74
C ALA A 631 -12.22 -28.74 -22.01
N SER A 632 -11.52 -27.62 -21.85
CA SER A 632 -12.08 -26.31 -22.20
C SER A 632 -12.02 -26.10 -23.71
N LYS A 633 -13.19 -26.00 -24.38
CA LYS A 633 -13.26 -25.62 -25.81
C LYS A 633 -12.71 -24.20 -26.07
N ASP A 634 -12.64 -23.35 -25.04
CA ASP A 634 -12.18 -21.96 -25.14
C ASP A 634 -11.07 -21.65 -24.10
N ILE A 635 -9.83 -21.90 -24.53
CA ILE A 635 -8.60 -21.70 -23.74
C ILE A 635 -8.47 -20.25 -23.25
N LEU A 636 -8.86 -19.28 -24.08
CA LEU A 636 -8.69 -17.87 -23.75
C LEU A 636 -9.64 -17.47 -22.62
N ARG A 637 -10.93 -17.82 -22.73
CA ARG A 637 -11.90 -17.53 -21.67
C ARG A 637 -11.54 -18.22 -20.35
N SER A 638 -11.00 -19.44 -20.43
CA SER A 638 -10.55 -20.17 -19.25
C SER A 638 -9.46 -19.41 -18.49
N PHE A 639 -8.43 -18.95 -19.21
CA PHE A 639 -7.32 -18.18 -18.64
C PHE A 639 -7.79 -16.87 -18.00
N PHE A 640 -8.55 -16.06 -18.73
CA PHE A 640 -9.02 -14.75 -18.23
C PHE A 640 -10.06 -14.85 -17.10
N SER A 641 -10.59 -16.04 -16.84
CA SER A 641 -11.50 -16.26 -15.70
C SER A 641 -10.72 -16.69 -14.45
N HIS A 642 -9.72 -17.58 -14.56
CA HIS A 642 -9.13 -18.27 -13.41
C HIS A 642 -7.62 -18.15 -13.22
N ASN A 643 -6.90 -17.50 -14.15
CA ASN A 643 -5.42 -17.46 -14.13
C ASN A 643 -4.90 -16.05 -14.42
N VAL A 644 -5.63 -15.02 -13.97
CA VAL A 644 -5.26 -13.62 -14.22
C VAL A 644 -4.03 -13.22 -13.40
N SER A 645 -3.78 -13.90 -12.28
CA SER A 645 -2.54 -13.79 -11.50
C SER A 645 -1.26 -13.92 -12.34
N GLU A 646 -1.27 -14.75 -13.39
CA GLU A 646 -0.14 -15.05 -14.29
C GLU A 646 -0.07 -14.13 -15.53
N ILE A 647 -0.84 -13.04 -15.57
CA ILE A 647 -0.93 -12.16 -16.74
C ILE A 647 0.41 -11.54 -17.15
N LEU A 648 1.36 -11.37 -16.22
CA LEU A 648 2.67 -10.78 -16.51
C LEU A 648 3.45 -11.58 -17.56
N ILE A 649 3.53 -12.90 -17.36
CA ILE A 649 4.26 -13.81 -18.24
C ILE A 649 3.61 -13.79 -19.62
N VAL A 650 2.28 -13.87 -19.66
CA VAL A 650 1.50 -13.85 -20.90
C VAL A 650 1.68 -12.53 -21.66
N LEU A 651 1.63 -11.39 -20.98
CA LEU A 651 1.85 -10.08 -21.60
C LEU A 651 3.28 -9.93 -22.12
N THR A 652 4.28 -10.39 -21.35
CA THR A 652 5.70 -10.29 -21.72
C THR A 652 6.02 -11.08 -22.97
N GLU A 653 5.52 -12.31 -23.08
CA GLU A 653 5.70 -13.13 -24.29
C GLU A 653 4.84 -12.65 -25.46
N LEU A 654 3.63 -12.16 -25.20
CA LEU A 654 2.78 -11.57 -26.24
C LEU A 654 3.46 -10.37 -26.89
N VAL A 655 4.04 -9.46 -26.09
CA VAL A 655 4.78 -8.29 -26.59
C VAL A 655 6.00 -8.73 -27.41
N ASP A 656 6.72 -9.76 -26.97
CA ASP A 656 7.88 -10.32 -27.67
C ASP A 656 7.52 -10.88 -29.03
N ASP A 657 6.54 -11.81 -29.06
CA ASP A 657 6.11 -12.49 -30.28
C ASP A 657 5.50 -11.49 -31.29
N LEU A 658 4.78 -10.46 -30.82
CA LEU A 658 4.23 -9.41 -31.68
C LEU A 658 5.30 -8.43 -32.19
N SER A 659 6.35 -8.15 -31.40
CA SER A 659 7.44 -7.25 -31.81
C SER A 659 8.22 -7.76 -33.03
N ALA A 660 8.22 -9.08 -33.26
CA ALA A 660 8.84 -9.69 -34.43
C ALA A 660 8.11 -9.37 -35.75
N THR A 661 6.88 -8.84 -35.70
CA THR A 661 6.04 -8.55 -36.88
C THR A 661 5.86 -7.03 -37.06
N PRO A 662 6.56 -6.37 -38.00
CA PRO A 662 6.53 -4.91 -38.18
C PRO A 662 5.16 -4.33 -38.53
N GLU A 663 4.27 -5.12 -39.14
CA GLU A 663 2.92 -4.67 -39.52
C GLU A 663 2.01 -4.42 -38.30
N LEU A 664 2.34 -5.00 -37.14
CA LEU A 664 1.54 -4.92 -35.92
C LEU A 664 2.03 -3.85 -34.93
N THR A 665 3.03 -3.02 -35.30
CA THR A 665 3.61 -2.01 -34.40
C THR A 665 2.56 -1.07 -33.81
N THR A 666 1.58 -0.62 -34.60
CA THR A 666 0.49 0.25 -34.11
C THR A 666 -0.35 -0.41 -33.03
N VAL A 667 -0.73 -1.68 -33.24
CA VAL A 667 -1.52 -2.45 -32.26
C VAL A 667 -0.69 -2.75 -31.02
N LEU A 668 0.62 -3.02 -31.19
CA LEU A 668 1.55 -3.23 -30.09
C LEU A 668 1.73 -1.98 -29.22
N LEU A 669 1.81 -0.80 -29.83
CA LEU A 669 1.83 0.48 -29.09
C LEU A 669 0.53 0.70 -28.31
N GLN A 670 -0.62 0.46 -28.94
CA GLN A 670 -1.92 0.56 -28.27
C GLN A 670 -2.04 -0.43 -27.10
N LEU A 671 -1.53 -1.64 -27.27
CA LEU A 671 -1.45 -2.64 -26.21
C LEU A 671 -0.60 -2.13 -25.04
N LEU A 672 0.62 -1.66 -25.30
CA LEU A 672 1.54 -1.15 -24.27
C LEU A 672 0.98 0.08 -23.55
N VAL A 673 0.33 1.01 -24.26
CA VAL A 673 -0.33 2.16 -23.64
C VAL A 673 -1.46 1.70 -22.73
N ARG A 674 -2.35 0.82 -23.21
CA ARG A 674 -3.48 0.36 -22.39
C ARG A 674 -3.05 -0.47 -21.19
N THR A 675 -1.93 -1.20 -21.25
CA THR A 675 -1.45 -2.01 -20.12
C THR A 675 -0.55 -1.22 -19.18
N LEU A 676 0.47 -0.52 -19.67
CA LEU A 676 1.42 0.21 -18.83
C LEU A 676 0.89 1.56 -18.37
N HIS A 677 0.25 2.32 -19.25
CA HIS A 677 -0.29 3.64 -18.89
C HIS A 677 -1.67 3.54 -18.23
N ASP A 678 -2.64 2.96 -18.94
CA ASP A 678 -4.03 3.02 -18.49
C ASP A 678 -4.35 2.09 -17.31
N ALA A 679 -3.64 0.97 -17.18
CA ALA A 679 -3.83 0.03 -16.07
C ALA A 679 -2.79 0.23 -14.96
N VAL A 680 -1.47 0.14 -15.23
CA VAL A 680 -0.46 0.23 -14.16
C VAL A 680 -0.30 1.68 -13.66
N TYR A 681 0.18 2.59 -14.50
CA TYR A 681 0.51 3.95 -14.09
C TYR A 681 -0.67 4.72 -13.48
N LYS A 682 -1.88 4.64 -14.06
CA LYS A 682 -3.05 5.36 -13.52
C LYS A 682 -3.48 4.85 -12.15
N ASN A 683 -3.43 3.54 -11.89
CA ASN A 683 -3.82 2.99 -10.59
C ASN A 683 -2.76 3.31 -9.53
N GLU A 684 -1.47 3.18 -9.87
CA GLU A 684 -0.38 3.65 -9.01
C GLU A 684 -0.56 5.12 -8.64
N VAL A 685 -0.81 6.01 -9.63
CA VAL A 685 -1.01 7.44 -9.36
C VAL A 685 -2.26 7.73 -8.53
N ALA A 686 -3.33 6.96 -8.71
CA ALA A 686 -4.60 7.18 -8.02
C ALA A 686 -4.60 6.68 -6.57
N TYR A 687 -3.88 5.61 -6.27
CA TYR A 687 -4.00 4.89 -5.00
C TYR A 687 -2.72 4.88 -4.15
N ILE A 688 -1.54 5.05 -4.76
CA ILE A 688 -0.25 4.86 -4.11
C ILE A 688 0.61 6.14 -4.16
N PHE A 689 0.83 6.70 -5.35
CA PHE A 689 1.72 7.83 -5.56
C PHE A 689 1.28 9.07 -4.77
N GLY A 690 2.23 9.69 -4.06
CA GLY A 690 1.97 10.86 -3.21
C GLY A 690 1.55 10.52 -1.78
N ASN A 691 1.37 9.24 -1.43
CA ASN A 691 1.19 8.82 -0.06
C ASN A 691 2.56 8.56 0.61
N SER A 692 2.95 9.43 1.55
CA SER A 692 4.23 9.35 2.25
C SER A 692 4.35 8.16 3.22
N GLU A 693 3.23 7.52 3.58
CA GLU A 693 3.21 6.38 4.49
C GLU A 693 3.57 5.07 3.80
N ILE A 694 3.41 4.99 2.47
CA ILE A 694 3.73 3.80 1.69
C ILE A 694 5.21 3.88 1.28
N PRO A 695 6.07 2.97 1.78
CA PRO A 695 7.46 2.95 1.35
C PRO A 695 7.54 2.53 -0.13
N PRO A 696 8.54 3.04 -0.89
CA PRO A 696 8.84 2.52 -2.22
C PRO A 696 8.93 0.98 -2.23
N TYR A 697 8.22 0.36 -3.18
CA TYR A 697 8.20 -1.08 -3.38
C TYR A 697 8.48 -1.43 -4.84
N LYS A 698 8.82 -2.70 -5.07
CA LYS A 698 9.06 -3.21 -6.42
C LYS A 698 7.73 -3.45 -7.12
N LEU A 699 7.46 -2.71 -8.20
CA LEU A 699 6.30 -2.98 -9.06
C LEU A 699 6.41 -4.37 -9.70
N TRP A 700 5.31 -5.12 -9.75
CA TRP A 700 5.25 -6.48 -10.33
C TRP A 700 5.69 -6.53 -11.80
N VAL A 701 5.54 -5.44 -12.56
CA VAL A 701 6.01 -5.36 -13.96
C VAL A 701 7.52 -5.59 -14.12
N PHE A 702 8.31 -5.43 -13.05
CA PHE A 702 9.76 -5.70 -13.01
C PHE A 702 10.14 -7.14 -12.70
N GLU A 703 9.16 -8.03 -12.48
CA GLU A 703 9.43 -9.46 -12.32
C GLU A 703 9.72 -10.14 -13.67
N SER A 704 9.54 -9.41 -14.77
CA SER A 704 9.78 -9.87 -16.14
C SER A 704 10.59 -8.85 -16.95
N SER A 705 10.94 -9.20 -18.19
CA SER A 705 11.59 -8.28 -19.14
C SER A 705 10.62 -7.34 -19.86
N LEU A 706 9.35 -7.26 -19.44
CA LEU A 706 8.31 -6.44 -20.07
C LEU A 706 8.71 -4.98 -20.27
N VAL A 707 9.27 -4.34 -19.24
CA VAL A 707 9.65 -2.91 -19.30
C VAL A 707 10.77 -2.67 -20.33
N VAL A 708 11.75 -3.57 -20.39
CA VAL A 708 12.85 -3.50 -21.36
C VAL A 708 12.31 -3.70 -22.78
N LYS A 709 11.46 -4.70 -23.00
CA LYS A 709 10.81 -4.95 -24.29
C LYS A 709 9.92 -3.78 -24.72
N ALA A 710 9.17 -3.18 -23.80
CA ALA A 710 8.37 -1.99 -24.07
C ALA A 710 9.23 -0.80 -24.52
N GLU A 711 10.40 -0.61 -23.91
CA GLU A 711 11.38 0.41 -24.30
C GLU A 711 11.99 0.14 -25.68
N GLU A 712 12.27 -1.13 -26.01
CA GLU A 712 12.75 -1.53 -27.33
C GLU A 712 11.70 -1.24 -28.42
N VAL A 713 10.44 -1.60 -28.17
CA VAL A 713 9.31 -1.28 -29.07
C VAL A 713 9.15 0.23 -29.22
N PHE A 714 9.23 0.99 -28.12
CA PHE A 714 9.21 2.46 -28.16
C PHE A 714 10.32 3.01 -29.05
N THR A 715 11.55 2.52 -28.88
CA THR A 715 12.71 2.97 -29.65
C THR A 715 12.53 2.67 -31.14
N GLN A 716 12.07 1.47 -31.48
CA GLN A 716 11.82 1.07 -32.87
C GLN A 716 10.73 1.94 -33.51
N ALA A 717 9.64 2.22 -32.79
CA ALA A 717 8.52 3.00 -33.30
C ALA A 717 8.84 4.50 -33.43
N PHE A 718 9.50 5.10 -32.44
CA PHE A 718 9.57 6.55 -32.31
C PHE A 718 10.95 7.17 -32.51
N CYS A 719 12.04 6.43 -32.23
CA CYS A 719 13.42 6.95 -32.24
C CYS A 719 14.18 6.60 -33.53
N THR A 720 13.83 5.53 -34.24
CA THR A 720 14.53 5.16 -35.49
C THR A 720 14.13 6.06 -36.67
N LYS A 721 15.13 6.63 -37.35
CA LYS A 721 14.94 7.57 -38.48
C LYS A 721 14.38 6.94 -39.77
N ASN A 722 14.17 5.62 -39.81
CA ASN A 722 13.83 4.88 -41.03
C ASN A 722 12.34 4.62 -41.26
N ASN A 723 11.45 4.87 -40.29
CA ASN A 723 10.02 4.58 -40.44
C ASN A 723 9.22 5.81 -40.91
N SER A 724 9.37 6.13 -42.20
CA SER A 724 8.62 7.18 -42.90
C SER A 724 7.11 6.97 -42.97
N ASN A 725 6.60 5.80 -42.58
CA ASN A 725 5.16 5.48 -42.66
C ASN A 725 4.36 5.71 -41.37
N ILE A 726 4.99 5.78 -40.19
CA ILE A 726 4.30 6.04 -38.90
C ILE A 726 4.36 7.56 -38.56
N GLN A 727 5.10 8.34 -39.35
CA GLN A 727 5.58 9.68 -39.02
C GLN A 727 4.51 10.79 -38.97
N GLU A 728 3.27 10.58 -39.41
CA GLU A 728 2.31 11.70 -39.59
C GLU A 728 0.88 11.50 -39.05
N SER A 729 0.51 10.34 -38.51
CA SER A 729 -0.87 10.18 -38.01
C SER A 729 -1.02 10.85 -36.63
N LEU A 730 -1.99 11.77 -36.53
CA LEU A 730 -2.38 12.44 -35.27
C LEU A 730 -2.73 11.47 -34.13
N LEU A 731 -3.01 10.20 -34.46
CA LEU A 731 -3.33 9.14 -33.51
C LEU A 731 -2.13 8.67 -32.67
N SER A 732 -0.89 8.84 -33.15
CA SER A 732 0.33 8.38 -32.45
C SER A 732 0.89 9.34 -31.39
N ARG A 733 0.44 10.62 -31.38
CA ARG A 733 0.89 11.63 -30.41
C ARG A 733 0.48 11.34 -28.97
N PRO A 734 -0.80 11.02 -28.65
CA PRO A 734 -1.17 10.68 -27.27
C PRO A 734 -0.48 9.41 -26.79
N GLU A 735 -0.38 8.39 -27.65
CA GLU A 735 0.29 7.12 -27.35
C GLU A 735 1.76 7.34 -26.98
N LEU A 736 2.47 8.20 -27.73
CA LEU A 736 3.84 8.60 -27.43
C LEU A 736 3.95 9.26 -26.04
N VAL A 737 3.12 10.26 -25.75
CA VAL A 737 3.17 10.99 -24.46
C VAL A 737 2.88 10.04 -23.29
N GLN A 738 1.83 9.22 -23.42
CA GLN A 738 1.39 8.29 -22.39
C GLN A 738 2.45 7.23 -22.10
N LEU A 739 3.06 6.67 -23.15
CA LEU A 739 4.10 5.66 -22.99
C LEU A 739 5.39 6.26 -22.43
N THR A 740 5.78 7.48 -22.85
CA THR A 740 6.92 8.18 -22.26
C THR A 740 6.69 8.46 -20.77
N ASP A 741 5.54 9.01 -20.38
CA ASP A 741 5.21 9.28 -18.96
C ASP A 741 5.24 7.99 -18.13
N SER A 742 4.71 6.89 -18.67
CA SER A 742 4.71 5.58 -18.01
C SER A 742 6.13 5.02 -17.85
N LEU A 743 6.98 5.11 -18.87
CA LEU A 743 8.38 4.65 -18.79
C LEU A 743 9.16 5.47 -17.77
N PHE A 744 8.99 6.79 -17.74
CA PHE A 744 9.57 7.63 -16.70
C PHE A 744 9.06 7.21 -15.31
N PHE A 745 7.75 7.05 -15.13
CA PHE A 745 7.17 6.64 -13.85
C PHE A 745 7.74 5.31 -13.35
N ILE A 746 7.63 4.28 -14.18
CA ILE A 746 7.99 2.90 -13.84
C ILE A 746 9.48 2.83 -13.48
N VAL A 747 10.35 3.39 -14.33
CA VAL A 747 11.80 3.34 -14.13
C VAL A 747 12.26 4.17 -12.93
N ASN A 748 11.69 5.37 -12.70
CA ASN A 748 12.01 6.14 -11.49
C ASN A 748 11.54 5.44 -10.21
N SER A 749 10.38 4.78 -10.25
CA SER A 749 9.88 3.98 -9.12
C SER A 749 10.83 2.82 -8.79
N ALA A 750 11.36 2.13 -9.81
CA ALA A 750 12.40 1.11 -9.60
C ALA A 750 13.70 1.68 -9.02
N ILE A 751 14.16 2.84 -9.52
CA ILE A 751 15.38 3.48 -9.01
C ILE A 751 15.20 3.84 -7.53
N LEU A 752 14.05 4.42 -7.15
CA LEU A 752 13.76 4.75 -5.75
C LEU A 752 13.73 3.50 -4.86
N PHE A 753 13.10 2.42 -5.32
CA PHE A 753 13.11 1.14 -4.60
C PHE A 753 14.54 0.58 -4.43
N MET A 754 15.33 0.50 -5.52
CA MET A 754 16.70 0.00 -5.52
C MET A 754 17.65 0.82 -4.63
N GLN A 755 17.43 2.15 -4.56
CA GLN A 755 18.19 3.04 -3.66
C GLN A 755 17.92 2.72 -2.20
N GLN A 756 16.68 2.41 -1.83
CA GLN A 756 16.32 2.08 -0.45
C GLN A 756 16.78 0.68 -0.03
N THR A 757 16.74 -0.28 -0.94
CA THR A 757 17.20 -1.66 -0.67
C THR A 757 18.71 -1.84 -0.79
N ASN A 758 19.44 -0.81 -1.25
CA ASN A 758 20.88 -0.86 -1.58
C ASN A 758 21.20 -1.99 -2.58
N ASP A 759 20.44 -2.05 -3.67
CA ASP A 759 20.61 -3.07 -4.72
C ASP A 759 21.91 -2.85 -5.51
N ASP A 760 22.71 -3.91 -5.68
CA ASP A 760 23.97 -3.89 -6.42
C ASP A 760 23.80 -3.51 -7.91
N GLN A 761 22.61 -3.76 -8.48
CA GLN A 761 22.30 -3.45 -9.88
C GLN A 761 21.98 -1.98 -10.14
N LEU A 762 21.82 -1.16 -9.09
CA LEU A 762 21.40 0.24 -9.20
C LEU A 762 22.30 1.04 -10.16
N HIS A 763 23.61 0.84 -10.10
CA HIS A 763 24.55 1.61 -10.92
C HIS A 763 24.36 1.35 -12.42
N GLU A 764 24.22 0.08 -12.82
CA GLU A 764 23.99 -0.30 -14.21
C GLU A 764 22.62 0.16 -14.69
N TYR A 765 21.61 0.07 -13.81
CA TYR A 765 20.25 0.48 -14.12
C TYR A 765 20.12 1.99 -14.34
N VAL A 766 20.73 2.80 -13.47
CA VAL A 766 20.79 4.27 -13.61
C VAL A 766 21.56 4.66 -14.88
N LYS A 767 22.62 3.92 -15.23
CA LYS A 767 23.36 4.15 -16.47
C LYS A 767 22.52 3.84 -17.71
N TRP A 768 21.75 2.76 -17.70
CA TRP A 768 20.80 2.42 -18.77
C TRP A 768 19.71 3.49 -18.90
N TYR A 769 19.09 3.89 -17.78
CA TYR A 769 18.07 4.94 -17.74
C TYR A 769 18.57 6.27 -18.29
N ASN A 770 19.74 6.75 -17.83
CA ASN A 770 20.31 8.02 -18.30
C ASN A 770 20.62 8.01 -19.81
N ARG A 771 20.91 6.84 -20.40
CA ARG A 771 21.09 6.70 -21.84
C ARG A 771 19.76 6.79 -22.59
N ARG A 772 18.72 6.09 -22.11
CA ARG A 772 17.43 5.98 -22.80
C ARG A 772 16.52 7.20 -22.60
N LYS A 773 16.55 7.84 -21.44
CA LYS A 773 15.71 9.02 -21.14
C LYS A 773 15.88 10.14 -22.17
N SER A 774 17.11 10.34 -22.66
CA SER A 774 17.42 11.33 -23.69
C SER A 774 16.71 11.01 -25.02
N ASP A 775 16.63 9.73 -25.39
CA ASP A 775 15.96 9.28 -26.62
C ASP A 775 14.44 9.47 -26.51
N TRP A 776 13.86 9.21 -25.33
CA TRP A 776 12.43 9.44 -25.08
C TRP A 776 12.05 10.91 -25.18
N THR A 777 12.86 11.78 -24.57
CA THR A 777 12.67 13.24 -24.64
C THR A 777 12.87 13.76 -26.07
N ASP A 778 13.87 13.28 -26.81
CA ASP A 778 14.09 13.69 -28.21
C ASP A 778 12.93 13.26 -29.12
N ALA A 779 12.36 12.08 -28.90
CA ALA A 779 11.21 11.58 -29.65
C ALA A 779 9.98 12.49 -29.55
N LEU A 780 9.72 13.08 -28.37
CA LEU A 780 8.67 14.07 -28.15
C LEU A 780 8.99 15.40 -28.86
N LEU A 781 10.22 15.89 -28.70
CA LEU A 781 10.63 17.17 -29.26
C LEU A 781 10.64 17.18 -30.80
N THR A 782 11.08 16.09 -31.43
CA THR A 782 11.08 15.94 -32.89
C THR A 782 9.67 15.97 -33.50
N ARG A 783 8.64 15.74 -32.68
CA ARG A 783 7.22 15.78 -33.08
C ARG A 783 6.50 17.06 -32.61
N GLY A 784 7.23 18.03 -32.07
CA GLY A 784 6.71 19.33 -31.63
C GLY A 784 5.94 19.30 -30.30
N LEU A 785 6.13 18.25 -29.47
CA LEU A 785 5.47 18.08 -28.17
C LEU A 785 6.34 18.61 -27.02
N SER A 786 6.80 19.86 -27.15
CA SER A 786 7.75 20.44 -26.20
C SER A 786 7.12 20.74 -24.83
N LYS A 787 5.84 21.10 -24.79
CA LYS A 787 5.10 21.34 -23.54
C LYS A 787 4.94 20.06 -22.74
N GLU A 788 4.60 18.97 -23.39
CA GLU A 788 4.43 17.65 -22.78
C GLU A 788 5.78 17.11 -22.29
N ALA A 789 6.84 17.23 -23.10
CA ALA A 789 8.20 16.86 -22.69
C ALA A 789 8.66 17.63 -21.45
N LEU A 790 8.40 18.94 -21.41
CA LEU A 790 8.71 19.78 -20.25
C LEU A 790 7.91 19.37 -19.01
N ALA A 791 6.61 19.07 -19.16
CA ALA A 791 5.75 18.65 -18.06
C ALA A 791 6.20 17.30 -17.47
N ILE A 792 6.56 16.32 -18.31
CA ILE A 792 7.07 15.01 -17.87
C ILE A 792 8.41 15.19 -17.14
N ALA A 793 9.36 15.90 -17.74
CA ALA A 793 10.69 16.11 -17.13
C ALA A 793 10.58 16.86 -15.79
N GLN A 794 9.68 17.84 -15.68
CA GLN A 794 9.40 18.54 -14.43
C GLN A 794 8.78 17.62 -13.37
N LYS A 795 7.81 16.79 -13.76
CA LYS A 795 7.12 15.87 -12.84
C LYS A 795 8.09 14.91 -12.14
N TYR A 796 9.09 14.41 -12.86
CA TYR A 796 10.09 13.46 -12.33
C TYR A 796 11.41 14.12 -11.91
N HIS A 797 11.47 15.46 -11.85
CA HIS A 797 12.67 16.23 -11.49
C HIS A 797 13.91 15.87 -12.34
N ASP A 798 13.72 15.54 -13.62
CA ASP A 798 14.81 15.24 -14.55
C ASP A 798 15.37 16.53 -15.17
N PHE A 799 16.17 17.25 -14.39
CA PHE A 799 16.74 18.54 -14.77
C PHE A 799 17.60 18.49 -16.04
N ASP A 800 18.23 17.35 -16.35
CA ASP A 800 18.99 17.17 -17.59
C ASP A 800 18.07 17.28 -18.82
N SER A 801 16.92 16.62 -18.77
CA SER A 801 15.92 16.69 -19.85
C SER A 801 15.25 18.07 -19.94
N ILE A 802 15.02 18.75 -18.81
CA ILE A 802 14.48 20.13 -18.81
C ILE A 802 15.44 21.07 -19.55
N ALA A 803 16.73 21.03 -19.23
CA ALA A 803 17.74 21.83 -19.90
C ALA A 803 17.76 21.57 -21.42
N TYR A 804 17.72 20.29 -21.82
CA TYR A 804 17.66 19.90 -23.22
C TYR A 804 16.40 20.42 -23.95
N VAL A 805 15.22 20.29 -23.33
CA VAL A 805 13.95 20.77 -23.89
C VAL A 805 13.97 22.28 -24.09
N LEU A 806 14.38 23.04 -23.08
CA LEU A 806 14.44 24.51 -23.14
C LEU A 806 15.38 25.00 -24.24
N GLU A 807 16.51 24.33 -24.42
CA GLU A 807 17.47 24.71 -25.46
C GLU A 807 17.01 24.36 -26.87
N LYS A 808 16.30 23.25 -27.05
CA LYS A 808 15.65 22.93 -28.33
C LYS A 808 14.48 23.86 -28.64
N GLU A 809 13.69 24.28 -27.63
CA GLU A 809 12.64 25.30 -27.80
C GLU A 809 13.20 26.67 -28.23
N ARG A 810 14.44 26.99 -27.82
CA ARG A 810 15.09 28.27 -28.17
C ARG A 810 15.30 28.45 -29.67
N GLU A 811 15.46 27.38 -30.42
CA GLU A 811 15.56 27.44 -31.88
C GLU A 811 14.25 27.92 -32.54
N GLN A 812 13.13 27.81 -31.81
CA GLN A 812 11.77 28.03 -32.32
C GLN A 812 11.04 29.21 -31.66
N ALA A 813 11.53 29.71 -30.51
CA ALA A 813 10.90 30.75 -29.70
C ALA A 813 11.75 32.03 -29.58
N SER A 814 11.18 33.11 -29.04
CA SER A 814 11.94 34.34 -28.78
C SER A 814 12.96 34.14 -27.66
N PRO A 815 14.15 34.76 -27.73
CA PRO A 815 15.17 34.65 -26.68
C PRO A 815 14.68 35.08 -25.29
N GLU A 816 13.84 36.12 -25.24
CA GLU A 816 13.24 36.67 -24.01
C GLU A 816 12.34 35.63 -23.32
N TYR A 817 11.50 34.94 -24.08
CA TYR A 817 10.59 33.94 -23.56
C TYR A 817 11.31 32.74 -22.93
N ILE A 818 12.41 32.29 -23.56
CA ILE A 818 13.22 31.19 -23.02
C ILE A 818 14.01 31.64 -21.79
N PHE A 819 14.49 32.88 -21.78
CA PHE A 819 15.16 33.44 -20.62
C PHE A 819 14.23 33.47 -19.40
N ASP A 820 12.99 33.95 -19.56
CA ASP A 820 11.99 33.95 -18.48
C ASP A 820 11.68 32.54 -17.96
N LYS A 821 11.63 31.54 -18.85
CA LYS A 821 11.47 30.13 -18.43
C LYS A 821 12.67 29.62 -17.64
N ILE A 822 13.89 29.90 -18.10
CA ILE A 822 15.11 29.49 -17.38
C ILE A 822 15.13 30.16 -16.01
N ASP A 823 14.80 31.45 -15.92
CA ASP A 823 14.72 32.17 -14.65
C ASP A 823 13.67 31.56 -13.72
N PHE A 824 12.50 31.17 -14.25
CA PHE A 824 11.50 30.43 -13.50
C PHE A 824 12.06 29.12 -12.89
N PHE A 825 12.73 28.28 -13.70
CA PHE A 825 13.30 27.02 -13.21
C PHE A 825 14.48 27.23 -12.24
N MET A 826 15.33 28.24 -12.49
CA MET A 826 16.42 28.64 -11.59
C MET A 826 15.89 29.08 -10.22
N ASN A 827 14.81 29.86 -10.20
CA ASN A 827 14.19 30.32 -8.95
C ASN A 827 13.43 29.20 -8.21
N GLN A 828 12.81 28.26 -8.94
CA GLN A 828 12.05 27.17 -8.34
C GLN A 828 12.94 26.05 -7.77
N TYR A 829 13.98 25.65 -8.51
CA TYR A 829 14.79 24.46 -8.20
C TYR A 829 16.25 24.77 -7.81
N GLY A 830 16.69 26.02 -7.94
CA GLY A 830 17.99 26.47 -7.48
C GLY A 830 19.17 25.78 -8.17
N TYR A 831 20.21 25.48 -7.39
CA TYR A 831 21.49 24.97 -7.88
C TYR A 831 21.39 23.59 -8.55
N ASP A 832 20.44 22.74 -8.15
CA ASP A 832 20.29 21.40 -8.72
C ASP A 832 19.95 21.46 -10.21
N PHE A 833 19.09 22.40 -10.60
CA PHE A 833 18.81 22.67 -12.01
C PHE A 833 19.99 23.38 -12.70
N ALA A 834 20.56 24.40 -12.05
CA ALA A 834 21.66 25.19 -12.60
C ALA A 834 22.86 24.31 -13.00
N SER A 835 23.26 23.39 -12.12
CA SER A 835 24.37 22.46 -12.34
C SER A 835 24.17 21.61 -13.60
N LYS A 836 22.93 21.15 -13.85
CA LYS A 836 22.61 20.35 -15.04
C LYS A 836 22.53 21.18 -16.32
N LEU A 837 22.01 22.41 -16.24
CA LEU A 837 22.04 23.34 -17.37
C LEU A 837 23.49 23.68 -17.78
N PHE A 838 24.39 23.89 -16.81
CA PHE A 838 25.80 24.13 -17.10
C PHE A 838 26.50 22.90 -17.68
N ASP A 839 26.22 21.70 -17.15
CA ASP A 839 26.70 20.43 -17.75
C ASP A 839 26.22 20.30 -19.22
N TYR A 840 24.99 20.71 -19.52
CA TYR A 840 24.44 20.73 -20.88
C TYR A 840 25.23 21.68 -21.79
N TYR A 841 25.46 22.93 -21.37
CA TYR A 841 26.21 23.90 -22.19
C TYR A 841 27.66 23.49 -22.44
N LEU A 842 28.34 22.92 -21.45
CA LEU A 842 29.72 22.44 -21.62
C LEU A 842 29.82 21.24 -22.55
N SER A 843 28.88 20.29 -22.47
CA SER A 843 28.88 19.11 -23.33
C SER A 843 28.56 19.42 -24.80
N HIS A 844 27.84 20.50 -25.07
CA HIS A 844 27.47 20.94 -26.43
C HIS A 844 28.31 22.09 -26.98
N ASP A 845 29.46 22.39 -26.34
CA ASP A 845 30.40 23.47 -26.73
C ASP A 845 29.75 24.87 -26.82
N GLN A 846 28.72 25.12 -25.99
CA GLN A 846 27.99 26.39 -25.97
C GLN A 846 28.60 27.37 -24.95
N LEU A 847 29.91 27.56 -25.03
CA LEU A 847 30.69 28.33 -24.05
C LEU A 847 30.25 29.79 -23.92
N GLN A 848 29.82 30.39 -25.03
CA GLN A 848 29.33 31.78 -25.06
C GLN A 848 28.14 31.99 -24.12
N ARG A 849 27.28 30.98 -23.94
CA ARG A 849 26.08 31.09 -23.10
C ARG A 849 26.40 31.10 -21.61
N ILE A 850 27.37 30.29 -21.21
CA ILE A 850 27.89 30.28 -19.84
C ILE A 850 28.46 31.67 -19.51
N LEU A 851 29.17 32.28 -20.46
CA LEU A 851 29.84 33.56 -20.24
C LEU A 851 28.91 34.79 -20.33
N VAL A 852 27.88 34.74 -21.18
CA VAL A 852 27.01 35.90 -21.46
C VAL A 852 25.65 35.77 -20.79
N ASP A 853 24.94 34.69 -21.05
CA ASP A 853 23.54 34.51 -20.65
C ASP A 853 23.42 34.16 -19.16
N CYS A 854 24.42 33.48 -18.59
CA CYS A 854 24.40 33.02 -17.20
C CYS A 854 24.95 34.06 -16.18
N LYS A 855 25.33 35.26 -16.62
CA LYS A 855 25.81 36.34 -15.72
C LYS A 855 24.86 36.67 -14.55
N PRO A 856 23.52 36.67 -14.71
CA PRO A 856 22.61 36.91 -13.59
C PRO A 856 22.71 35.85 -12.47
N TYR A 857 23.25 34.67 -12.77
CA TYR A 857 23.35 33.53 -11.86
C TYR A 857 24.79 33.28 -11.36
N GLY A 858 25.58 34.35 -11.20
CA GLY A 858 27.02 34.27 -10.84
C GLY A 858 27.32 33.37 -9.64
N SER A 859 26.49 33.42 -8.59
CA SER A 859 26.66 32.56 -7.40
C SER A 859 26.57 31.07 -7.70
N PHE A 860 25.66 30.66 -8.61
CA PHE A 860 25.55 29.26 -9.02
C PHE A 860 26.70 28.83 -9.94
N LEU A 861 27.21 29.74 -10.77
CA LEU A 861 28.40 29.48 -11.60
C LEU A 861 29.65 29.25 -10.74
N GLU A 862 29.87 30.10 -9.74
CA GLU A 862 30.99 29.97 -8.80
C GLU A 862 30.93 28.66 -8.02
N GLN A 863 29.74 28.29 -7.51
CA GLN A 863 29.53 27.00 -6.85
C GLN A 863 29.83 25.83 -7.80
N TYR A 864 29.37 25.90 -9.05
CA TYR A 864 29.61 24.87 -10.06
C TYR A 864 31.10 24.72 -10.43
N PHE A 865 31.82 25.83 -10.55
CA PHE A 865 33.26 25.83 -10.83
C PHE A 865 34.05 25.22 -9.68
N ALA A 866 33.67 25.49 -8.43
CA ALA A 866 34.30 24.90 -7.25
C ALA A 866 34.03 23.39 -7.14
N GLU A 867 32.80 22.93 -7.41
CA GLU A 867 32.44 21.51 -7.28
C GLU A 867 32.98 20.62 -8.42
N LYS A 868 33.01 21.15 -9.66
CA LYS A 868 33.39 20.37 -10.86
C LYS A 868 34.54 21.03 -11.64
N PRO A 869 35.74 21.21 -11.04
CA PRO A 869 36.85 21.93 -11.68
C PRO A 869 37.33 21.26 -12.97
N ARG A 870 37.46 19.92 -13.00
CA ARG A 870 37.95 19.19 -14.19
C ARG A 870 37.13 19.42 -15.47
N LYS A 871 35.82 19.66 -15.34
CA LYS A 871 34.94 19.91 -16.50
C LYS A 871 34.85 21.39 -16.85
N SER A 872 34.89 22.25 -15.83
CA SER A 872 34.61 23.67 -15.96
C SER A 872 35.83 24.55 -16.16
N ASN A 873 37.03 24.08 -15.76
CA ASN A 873 38.28 24.84 -15.85
C ASN A 873 38.58 25.36 -17.26
N LYS A 874 38.11 24.67 -18.31
CA LYS A 874 38.25 25.13 -19.71
C LYS A 874 37.61 26.50 -19.98
N VAL A 875 36.66 26.92 -19.15
CA VAL A 875 35.83 28.12 -19.33
C VAL A 875 35.90 29.05 -18.13
N SER A 876 36.05 28.51 -16.91
CA SER A 876 35.96 29.29 -15.67
C SER A 876 37.03 30.39 -15.61
N TRP A 877 38.25 30.19 -16.12
CA TRP A 877 39.25 31.25 -16.19
C TRP A 877 38.77 32.46 -17.02
N ILE A 878 38.01 32.24 -18.10
CA ILE A 878 37.46 33.31 -18.93
C ILE A 878 36.40 34.09 -18.15
N TYR A 879 35.54 33.38 -17.40
CA TYR A 879 34.54 34.00 -16.52
C TYR A 879 35.22 34.87 -15.45
N TYR A 880 36.20 34.34 -14.72
CA TYR A 880 36.89 35.07 -13.67
C TYR A 880 37.63 36.31 -14.20
N LEU A 881 38.21 36.25 -15.40
CA LEU A 881 38.78 37.43 -16.06
C LEU A 881 37.72 38.50 -16.39
N GLN A 882 36.52 38.11 -16.82
CA GLN A 882 35.42 39.05 -17.07
C GLN A 882 34.86 39.66 -15.79
N ALA A 883 34.80 38.87 -14.71
CA ALA A 883 34.34 39.29 -13.39
C ALA A 883 35.37 40.15 -12.62
N ARG A 884 36.59 40.30 -13.15
CA ARG A 884 37.76 40.92 -12.49
C ARG A 884 38.26 40.18 -11.25
N GLU A 885 37.96 38.89 -11.16
CA GLU A 885 38.48 38.01 -10.11
C GLU A 885 39.82 37.41 -10.57
N PHE A 886 40.82 38.27 -10.72
CA PHE A 886 42.10 37.91 -11.32
C PHE A 886 42.87 36.83 -10.55
N LYS A 887 42.68 36.75 -9.22
CA LYS A 887 43.28 35.72 -8.37
C LYS A 887 42.79 34.32 -8.74
N GLU A 888 41.47 34.13 -8.82
CA GLU A 888 40.88 32.83 -9.17
C GLU A 888 41.14 32.45 -10.62
N ALA A 889 41.12 33.42 -11.54
CA ALA A 889 41.56 33.20 -12.92
C ALA A 889 42.98 32.63 -12.99
N SER A 890 43.91 33.16 -12.18
CA SER A 890 45.29 32.68 -12.12
C SER A 890 45.39 31.25 -11.58
N ASN A 891 44.66 30.94 -10.50
CA ASN A 891 44.62 29.60 -9.91
C ASN A 891 44.11 28.54 -10.91
N VAL A 892 43.00 28.85 -11.60
CA VAL A 892 42.44 27.96 -12.61
C VAL A 892 43.44 27.70 -13.73
N LEU A 893 44.10 28.74 -14.26
CA LEU A 893 45.07 28.61 -15.35
C LEU A 893 46.30 27.77 -14.97
N ILE A 894 46.78 27.88 -13.73
CA ILE A 894 47.85 27.00 -13.21
C ILE A 894 47.35 25.55 -13.15
N SER A 895 46.17 25.32 -12.56
CA SER A 895 45.61 23.98 -12.44
C SER A 895 45.35 23.31 -13.80
N LEU A 896 44.86 24.08 -14.78
CA LEU A 896 44.58 23.62 -16.13
C LEU A 896 45.86 23.28 -16.89
N SER A 897 46.97 23.98 -16.61
CA SER A 897 48.29 23.66 -17.18
C SER A 897 48.90 22.37 -16.65
N ALA A 898 48.46 21.91 -15.47
CA ALA A 898 48.87 20.63 -14.88
C ALA A 898 48.05 19.43 -15.40
N GLU A 899 46.97 19.66 -16.15
CA GLU A 899 46.12 18.59 -16.69
C GLU A 899 46.73 17.93 -17.94
N LYS A 900 46.54 16.62 -18.08
CA LYS A 900 47.10 15.82 -19.19
C LYS A 900 46.61 16.27 -20.58
N ASP A 901 45.39 16.79 -20.66
CA ASP A 901 44.78 17.24 -21.93
C ASP A 901 45.42 18.55 -22.45
N HIS A 902 46.13 19.27 -21.58
CA HIS A 902 46.80 20.53 -21.90
C HIS A 902 48.33 20.38 -21.88
N GLU A 903 48.86 19.16 -22.10
CA GLU A 903 50.30 18.88 -22.17
C GLU A 903 51.01 19.53 -23.37
N ASN A 904 50.29 20.07 -24.35
CA ASN A 904 50.89 20.76 -25.48
C ASN A 904 51.63 22.03 -25.00
N GLN A 905 52.87 22.19 -25.44
CA GLN A 905 53.74 23.27 -24.95
C GLN A 905 53.24 24.67 -25.29
N GLU A 906 52.60 24.89 -26.44
CA GLU A 906 52.05 26.21 -26.81
C GLU A 906 50.87 26.57 -25.89
N ILE A 907 50.03 25.59 -25.56
CA ILE A 907 48.91 25.75 -24.63
C ILE A 907 49.43 26.04 -23.21
N GLN A 908 50.45 25.33 -22.75
CA GLN A 908 51.06 25.61 -21.43
C GLN A 908 51.73 26.98 -21.39
N GLU A 909 52.46 27.36 -22.46
CA GLU A 909 53.08 28.69 -22.54
C GLU A 909 52.02 29.78 -22.45
N PHE A 910 50.90 29.63 -23.17
CA PHE A 910 49.77 30.56 -23.10
C PHE A 910 49.18 30.62 -21.68
N ASN A 911 48.85 29.47 -21.09
CA ASN A 911 48.21 29.41 -19.79
C ASN A 911 49.09 29.96 -18.66
N TYR A 912 50.38 29.59 -18.60
CA TYR A 912 51.31 30.13 -17.59
C TYR A 912 51.57 31.62 -17.79
N SER A 913 51.70 32.09 -19.04
CA SER A 913 51.84 33.52 -19.34
C SER A 913 50.63 34.31 -18.85
N LEU A 914 49.43 33.78 -19.11
CA LEU A 914 48.19 34.42 -18.71
C LEU A 914 47.95 34.32 -17.19
N ALA A 915 48.29 33.20 -16.56
CA ALA A 915 48.25 33.04 -15.10
C ALA A 915 49.15 34.08 -14.42
N LYS A 916 50.40 34.22 -14.88
CA LYS A 916 51.33 35.24 -14.38
C LYS A 916 50.75 36.65 -14.52
N LEU A 917 50.21 36.98 -15.70
CA LEU A 917 49.59 38.29 -15.93
C LEU A 917 48.37 38.54 -15.02
N ALA A 918 47.54 37.51 -14.81
CA ALA A 918 46.39 37.59 -13.92
C ALA A 918 46.81 37.78 -12.46
N ALA A 919 47.82 37.05 -11.98
CA ALA A 919 48.36 37.24 -10.63
C ALA A 919 48.92 38.66 -10.41
N ILE A 920 49.65 39.20 -11.40
CA ILE A 920 50.18 40.58 -11.36
C ILE A 920 49.03 41.60 -11.38
N ALA A 921 48.00 41.39 -12.21
CA ALA A 921 46.84 42.26 -12.28
C ALA A 921 46.05 42.27 -10.96
N ALA A 922 45.85 41.10 -10.35
CA ALA A 922 45.20 40.95 -9.04
C ALA A 922 45.93 41.76 -7.95
N LYS A 923 47.26 41.71 -7.96
CA LYS A 923 48.10 42.47 -7.02
C LYS A 923 47.97 43.98 -7.24
N ALA A 924 47.87 44.42 -8.49
CA ALA A 924 47.76 45.84 -8.85
C ALA A 924 46.41 46.46 -8.47
N GLU A 925 45.32 45.67 -8.38
CA GLU A 925 43.98 46.16 -8.03
C GLU A 925 43.75 46.36 -6.52
N GLY A 926 44.75 46.10 -5.67
CA GLY A 926 44.70 46.43 -4.24
C GLY A 926 44.33 45.25 -3.34
N SER A 927 45.06 44.13 -3.47
CA SER A 927 44.91 42.94 -2.62
C SER A 927 45.38 43.18 -1.18
N SER A 928 44.82 42.44 -0.20
CA SER A 928 45.28 42.47 1.19
C SER A 928 46.76 42.05 1.31
N THR A 929 47.42 42.32 2.45
CA THR A 929 48.83 41.94 2.66
C THR A 929 49.04 40.42 2.60
N GLU A 930 48.07 39.63 3.02
CA GLU A 930 48.12 38.15 2.95
C GLU A 930 47.85 37.65 1.52
N ASP A 931 46.96 38.30 0.77
CA ASP A 931 46.74 37.96 -0.64
C ASP A 931 47.96 38.30 -1.50
N SER A 932 48.71 39.36 -1.16
CA SER A 932 49.91 39.72 -1.91
C SER A 932 50.99 38.64 -1.88
N SER A 933 51.18 37.93 -0.76
CA SER A 933 52.19 36.86 -0.69
C SER A 933 51.75 35.64 -1.50
N VAL A 934 50.48 35.26 -1.43
CA VAL A 934 49.92 34.16 -2.22
C VAL A 934 49.99 34.46 -3.72
N LEU A 935 49.68 35.70 -4.12
CA LEU A 935 49.79 36.13 -5.52
C LEU A 935 51.24 36.15 -6.01
N ASP A 936 52.20 36.49 -5.15
CA ASP A 936 53.63 36.41 -5.47
C ASP A 936 54.08 34.97 -5.66
N GLU A 937 53.64 34.04 -4.81
CA GLU A 937 53.90 32.60 -4.96
C GLU A 937 53.36 32.06 -6.29
N ILE A 938 52.10 32.36 -6.61
CA ILE A 938 51.44 32.00 -7.87
C ILE A 938 52.21 32.56 -9.08
N ALA A 939 52.62 33.82 -9.03
CA ALA A 939 53.37 34.45 -10.11
C ALA A 939 54.77 33.84 -10.29
N VAL A 940 55.43 33.48 -9.19
CA VAL A 940 56.74 32.78 -9.19
C VAL A 940 56.61 31.37 -9.74
N GLU A 941 55.57 30.63 -9.34
CA GLU A 941 55.30 29.28 -9.86
C GLU A 941 55.02 29.32 -11.37
N ALA A 942 54.14 30.23 -11.81
CA ALA A 942 53.84 30.42 -13.23
C ALA A 942 55.09 30.78 -14.03
N GLU A 943 55.94 31.69 -13.52
CA GLU A 943 57.20 32.06 -14.17
C GLU A 943 58.18 30.88 -14.25
N SER A 944 58.31 30.13 -13.16
CA SER A 944 59.20 28.97 -13.10
C SER A 944 58.82 27.93 -14.16
N ASN A 945 57.53 27.59 -14.25
CA ASN A 945 57.06 26.64 -15.26
C ASN A 945 57.14 27.23 -16.68
N LEU A 946 56.88 28.52 -16.85
CA LEU A 946 57.03 29.22 -18.14
C LEU A 946 58.48 29.19 -18.65
N LEU A 947 59.48 29.34 -17.77
CA LEU A 947 60.89 29.22 -18.13
C LEU A 947 61.22 27.83 -18.67
N VAL A 948 60.73 26.77 -18.01
CA VAL A 948 60.91 25.37 -18.47
C VAL A 948 60.31 25.17 -19.85
N VAL A 949 59.07 25.61 -20.05
CA VAL A 949 58.36 25.49 -21.34
C VAL A 949 59.10 26.24 -22.45
N ARG A 950 59.56 27.47 -22.19
CA ARG A 950 60.30 28.29 -23.17
C ARG A 950 61.65 27.68 -23.54
N ILE A 951 62.37 27.12 -22.58
CA ILE A 951 63.64 26.41 -22.85
C ILE A 951 63.37 25.19 -23.74
N GLN A 952 62.32 24.41 -23.42
CA GLN A 952 61.92 23.27 -24.24
C GLN A 952 61.46 23.69 -25.65
N ASN A 953 60.69 24.78 -25.78
CA ASN A 953 60.26 25.33 -27.09
C ASN A 953 61.46 25.80 -27.92
N LYS A 954 62.40 26.51 -27.29
CA LYS A 954 63.63 26.97 -27.94
C LYS A 954 64.44 25.79 -28.47
N ILE A 955 64.65 24.74 -27.67
CA ILE A 955 65.42 23.58 -28.13
C ILE A 955 64.68 22.79 -29.22
N TYR A 956 63.34 22.67 -29.11
CA TYR A 956 62.53 22.06 -30.15
C TYR A 956 62.67 22.81 -31.49
N GLN A 957 62.53 24.14 -31.48
CA GLN A 957 62.68 24.97 -32.69
C GLN A 957 64.07 24.84 -33.31
N THR A 958 65.13 24.86 -32.48
CA THR A 958 66.49 24.65 -32.95
C THR A 958 66.65 23.29 -33.61
N ILE A 959 66.13 22.21 -33.02
CA ILE A 959 66.19 20.85 -33.59
C ILE A 959 65.34 20.73 -34.86
N ALA A 960 64.13 21.29 -34.87
CA ALA A 960 63.23 21.29 -36.02
C ALA A 960 63.86 21.98 -37.25
N SER A 961 64.64 23.04 -37.03
CA SER A 961 65.31 23.76 -38.12
C SER A 961 66.31 22.90 -38.91
N PHE A 962 66.93 21.88 -38.30
CA PHE A 962 67.85 20.95 -38.99
C PHE A 962 67.12 19.98 -39.93
N VAL A 963 65.85 19.72 -39.68
CA VAL A 963 65.00 18.82 -40.49
C VAL A 963 64.00 19.59 -41.37
N GLY A 964 64.18 20.90 -41.52
CA GLY A 964 63.31 21.76 -42.33
C GLY A 964 61.88 21.85 -41.79
N ASP A 965 61.73 21.89 -40.45
CA ASP A 965 60.47 22.01 -39.71
C ASP A 965 59.48 20.85 -39.93
N LYS A 966 59.96 19.72 -40.45
CA LYS A 966 59.17 18.49 -40.59
C LYS A 966 59.23 17.68 -39.30
N GLN A 967 58.19 17.79 -38.48
CA GLN A 967 58.05 17.08 -37.20
C GLN A 967 58.28 15.56 -37.32
N GLU A 968 57.80 14.93 -38.39
CA GLU A 968 57.95 13.48 -38.64
C GLU A 968 59.41 13.01 -38.73
N LEU A 969 60.34 13.92 -39.03
CA LEU A 969 61.77 13.61 -39.16
C LEU A 969 62.53 13.74 -37.82
N ILE A 970 61.91 14.28 -36.78
CA ILE A 970 62.48 14.37 -35.43
C ILE A 970 62.33 13.00 -34.73
N THR A 971 63.14 12.04 -35.16
CA THR A 971 63.15 10.66 -34.62
C THR A 971 64.28 10.47 -33.60
N LEU A 972 64.12 9.51 -32.69
CA LEU A 972 65.14 9.17 -31.68
C LEU A 972 66.47 8.79 -32.34
N ASP A 973 66.42 8.05 -33.45
CA ASP A 973 67.62 7.63 -34.18
C ASP A 973 68.37 8.82 -34.79
N TYR A 974 67.64 9.79 -35.38
CA TYR A 974 68.25 11.02 -35.87
C TYR A 974 68.90 11.82 -34.74
N PHE A 975 68.19 11.98 -33.61
CA PHE A 975 68.71 12.69 -32.45
C PHE A 975 70.02 12.08 -31.91
N VAL A 976 70.04 10.76 -31.69
CA VAL A 976 71.22 10.07 -31.13
C VAL A 976 72.40 10.03 -32.12
N ASN A 977 72.13 9.92 -33.42
CA ASN A 977 73.19 9.79 -34.42
C ASN A 977 73.76 11.14 -34.89
N ASP A 978 72.97 12.20 -34.92
CA ASP A 978 73.35 13.46 -35.57
C ASP A 978 73.43 14.66 -34.61
N LEU A 979 72.73 14.63 -33.45
CA LEU A 979 72.65 15.78 -32.55
C LEU A 979 73.27 15.53 -31.15
N SER A 980 73.28 14.29 -30.68
CA SER A 980 73.80 13.97 -29.35
C SER A 980 75.33 13.98 -29.28
N ASN A 981 75.88 14.19 -28.08
CA ASN A 981 77.32 14.12 -27.87
C ASN A 981 77.82 12.68 -28.11
N PRO A 982 78.77 12.45 -29.04
CA PRO A 982 79.22 11.09 -29.38
C PRO A 982 79.88 10.37 -28.20
N LYS A 983 80.52 11.11 -27.28
CA LYS A 983 81.14 10.54 -26.06
C LYS A 983 80.11 9.96 -25.07
N LEU A 984 78.82 10.31 -25.20
CA LEU A 984 77.74 9.78 -24.36
C LEU A 984 77.12 8.48 -24.88
N ARG A 985 77.41 8.08 -26.13
CA ARG A 985 76.78 6.90 -26.76
C ARG A 985 77.16 5.59 -26.08
N GLU A 986 78.37 5.51 -25.54
CA GLU A 986 78.88 4.33 -24.82
C GLU A 986 78.20 4.13 -23.45
N PHE A 987 77.51 5.16 -22.94
CA PHE A 987 76.86 5.16 -21.62
C PHE A 987 75.33 4.93 -21.70
N GLY A 988 74.83 4.29 -22.76
CA GLY A 988 73.42 3.88 -22.83
C GLY A 988 72.42 5.00 -23.14
N LEU A 989 72.88 6.13 -23.71
CA LEU A 989 72.07 7.32 -23.99
C LEU A 989 70.74 7.04 -24.72
N LYS A 990 70.74 6.10 -25.68
CA LYS A 990 69.52 5.74 -26.43
C LYS A 990 68.43 5.17 -25.53
N ALA A 991 68.80 4.43 -24.49
CA ALA A 991 67.85 3.88 -23.52
C ALA A 991 67.35 4.96 -22.55
N GLU A 992 68.22 5.89 -22.13
CA GLU A 992 67.87 6.99 -21.22
C GLU A 992 66.87 7.97 -21.86
N VAL A 993 67.19 8.48 -23.06
CA VAL A 993 66.36 9.47 -23.76
C VAL A 993 65.12 8.83 -24.39
N GLY A 994 65.22 7.55 -24.79
CA GLY A 994 64.14 6.84 -25.48
C GLY A 994 62.84 6.73 -24.68
N VAL A 995 62.88 6.80 -23.35
CA VAL A 995 61.70 6.72 -22.47
C VAL A 995 60.73 7.89 -22.68
N TYR A 996 61.25 9.07 -23.04
CA TYR A 996 60.46 10.30 -23.11
C TYR A 996 60.58 11.06 -24.45
N PHE A 997 61.46 10.64 -25.36
CA PHE A 997 61.72 11.35 -26.61
C PHE A 997 60.47 11.52 -27.51
N GLU A 998 59.56 10.54 -27.53
CA GLU A 998 58.32 10.66 -28.29
C GLU A 998 57.46 11.85 -27.81
N ARG A 999 57.43 12.11 -26.49
CA ARG A 999 56.73 13.28 -25.93
C ARG A 999 57.36 14.59 -26.44
N PHE A 1000 58.70 14.65 -26.47
CA PHE A 1000 59.41 15.79 -27.04
C PHE A 1000 59.09 16.01 -28.53
N ALA A 1001 59.15 14.94 -29.34
CA ALA A 1001 58.84 15.00 -30.76
C ALA A 1001 57.40 15.44 -31.04
N GLN A 1002 56.45 15.10 -30.15
CA GLN A 1002 55.04 15.52 -30.22
C GLN A 1002 54.76 16.90 -29.60
N GLN A 1003 55.78 17.69 -29.24
CA GLN A 1003 55.65 18.98 -28.54
C GLN A 1003 54.82 18.90 -27.23
N LYS A 1004 54.98 17.79 -26.50
CA LYS A 1004 54.40 17.62 -25.17
C LYS A 1004 55.40 18.03 -24.11
N ALA A 1005 54.91 18.60 -23.02
CA ALA A 1005 55.73 18.99 -21.88
C ALA A 1005 56.52 17.81 -21.32
N LEU A 1006 57.83 18.03 -21.15
CA LEU A 1006 58.73 17.14 -20.43
C LEU A 1006 58.78 17.54 -18.96
N SER A 1007 59.08 16.58 -18.09
CA SER A 1007 59.42 16.89 -16.71
C SER A 1007 60.78 17.62 -16.66
N LYS A 1008 61.05 18.33 -15.55
CA LYS A 1008 62.30 19.07 -15.37
C LYS A 1008 63.52 18.14 -15.50
N GLU A 1009 63.42 16.91 -15.02
CA GLU A 1009 64.49 15.90 -15.09
C GLU A 1009 64.71 15.42 -16.53
N HIS A 1010 63.63 15.10 -17.25
CA HIS A 1010 63.72 14.67 -18.65
C HIS A 1010 64.25 15.78 -19.56
N LEU A 1011 63.85 17.05 -19.30
CA LEU A 1011 64.39 18.18 -20.04
C LEU A 1011 65.88 18.39 -19.76
N VAL A 1012 66.32 18.28 -18.50
CA VAL A 1012 67.74 18.35 -18.13
C VAL A 1012 68.55 17.22 -18.80
N SER A 1013 68.04 15.99 -18.77
CA SER A 1013 68.68 14.84 -19.44
C SER A 1013 68.79 15.08 -20.95
N LEU A 1014 67.72 15.58 -21.60
CA LEU A 1014 67.74 15.95 -23.01
C LEU A 1014 68.79 17.04 -23.31
N LEU A 1015 68.80 18.13 -22.55
CA LEU A 1015 69.73 19.25 -22.75
C LEU A 1015 71.18 18.84 -22.56
N THR A 1016 71.49 18.05 -21.54
CA THR A 1016 72.86 17.57 -21.28
C THR A 1016 73.34 16.48 -22.22
N SER A 1017 72.42 15.84 -22.97
CA SER A 1017 72.76 14.84 -23.99
C SER A 1017 73.20 15.42 -25.33
N LEU A 1018 72.83 16.68 -25.60
CA LEU A 1018 73.14 17.37 -26.86
C LEU A 1018 74.64 17.64 -26.98
N ASN A 1019 75.15 17.56 -28.21
CA ASN A 1019 76.51 17.98 -28.49
C ASN A 1019 76.59 19.52 -28.44
N PRO A 1020 77.39 20.12 -27.55
CA PRO A 1020 77.47 21.58 -27.38
C PRO A 1020 78.23 22.27 -28.53
N THR A 1021 77.62 22.27 -29.71
CA THR A 1021 78.08 23.04 -30.89
C THR A 1021 77.68 24.52 -30.76
N SER A 1022 78.05 25.37 -31.73
CA SER A 1022 77.67 26.79 -31.72
C SER A 1022 76.15 27.05 -31.67
N GLN A 1023 75.33 26.09 -32.09
CA GLN A 1023 73.86 26.17 -32.04
C GLN A 1023 73.28 25.66 -30.70
N PHE A 1024 74.11 25.00 -29.87
CA PHE A 1024 73.76 24.40 -28.59
C PHE A 1024 74.69 24.88 -27.45
N ASP A 1025 75.31 26.05 -27.60
CA ASP A 1025 76.32 26.56 -26.67
C ASP A 1025 75.77 26.90 -25.26
N HIS A 1026 74.45 27.07 -25.14
CA HIS A 1026 73.76 27.37 -23.89
C HIS A 1026 73.08 26.17 -23.23
N VAL A 1027 73.13 24.95 -23.79
CA VAL A 1027 72.30 23.83 -23.30
C VAL A 1027 72.62 23.42 -21.85
N PHE A 1028 73.88 23.48 -21.43
CA PHE A 1028 74.27 23.20 -20.05
C PHE A 1028 73.87 24.33 -19.08
N ALA A 1029 73.95 25.58 -19.52
CA ALA A 1029 73.47 26.71 -18.72
C ALA A 1029 71.95 26.67 -18.57
N ASP A 1030 71.23 26.33 -19.63
CA ASP A 1030 69.77 26.19 -19.62
C ASP A 1030 69.36 24.95 -18.77
N ALA A 1031 70.13 23.85 -18.80
CA ALA A 1031 69.92 22.70 -17.90
C ALA A 1031 70.10 23.07 -16.42
N LEU A 1032 71.14 23.83 -16.06
CA LEU A 1032 71.35 24.30 -14.68
C LEU A 1032 70.24 25.25 -14.22
N LYS A 1033 69.76 26.13 -15.10
CA LYS A 1033 68.59 26.99 -14.81
C LYS A 1033 67.33 26.15 -14.58
N VAL A 1034 67.07 25.11 -15.38
CA VAL A 1034 65.93 24.20 -15.17
C VAL A 1034 66.08 23.43 -13.86
N ALA A 1035 67.30 22.96 -13.55
CA ALA A 1035 67.57 22.26 -12.30
C ALA A 1035 67.31 23.14 -11.07
N ALA A 1036 67.70 24.41 -11.11
CA ALA A 1036 67.46 25.37 -10.02
C ALA A 1036 65.97 25.62 -9.72
N LEU A 1037 65.06 25.20 -10.62
CA LEU A 1037 63.61 25.30 -10.41
C LEU A 1037 63.03 24.06 -9.71
N ILE A 1038 63.86 23.12 -9.27
CA ILE A 1038 63.46 21.92 -8.52
C ILE A 1038 63.35 22.29 -7.04
N THR A 1039 62.17 22.08 -6.44
CA THR A 1039 61.86 22.50 -5.06
C THR A 1039 62.54 21.69 -3.96
N ASN A 1040 63.03 20.48 -4.27
CA ASN A 1040 63.73 19.64 -3.31
C ASN A 1040 65.24 19.89 -3.39
N ASP A 1041 65.81 20.56 -2.38
CA ASP A 1041 67.22 20.93 -2.32
C ASP A 1041 68.18 19.75 -2.52
N ALA A 1042 67.89 18.59 -1.94
CA ALA A 1042 68.73 17.40 -2.09
C ALA A 1042 68.67 16.83 -3.52
N PHE A 1043 67.49 16.90 -4.15
CA PHE A 1043 67.29 16.45 -5.52
C PHE A 1043 67.88 17.43 -6.54
N PHE A 1044 67.70 18.73 -6.32
CA PHE A 1044 68.40 19.80 -7.04
C PHE A 1044 69.90 19.60 -6.97
N HIS A 1045 70.45 19.41 -5.76
CA HIS A 1045 71.89 19.22 -5.56
C HIS A 1045 72.41 18.02 -6.36
N ASN A 1046 71.70 16.89 -6.32
CA ASN A 1046 72.06 15.70 -7.07
C ASN A 1046 72.05 15.95 -8.60
N ILE A 1047 70.97 16.52 -9.13
CA ILE A 1047 70.85 16.79 -10.57
C ILE A 1047 71.87 17.82 -11.03
N ALA A 1048 72.03 18.92 -10.30
CA ALA A 1048 73.02 19.96 -10.62
C ALA A 1048 74.45 19.42 -10.53
N SER A 1049 74.74 18.55 -9.55
CA SER A 1049 76.01 17.83 -9.45
C SER A 1049 76.26 16.98 -10.69
N GLU A 1050 75.28 16.21 -11.13
CA GLU A 1050 75.38 15.41 -12.36
C GLU A 1050 75.57 16.27 -13.61
N ILE A 1051 74.89 17.40 -13.73
CA ILE A 1051 75.08 18.34 -14.84
C ILE A 1051 76.52 18.86 -14.85
N TRP A 1052 77.06 19.27 -13.70
CA TRP A 1052 78.43 19.76 -13.58
C TRP A 1052 79.46 18.68 -13.92
N LYS A 1053 79.29 17.47 -13.41
CA LYS A 1053 80.18 16.33 -13.75
C LYS A 1053 80.13 16.00 -15.25
N LYS A 1054 78.93 15.91 -15.84
CA LYS A 1054 78.77 15.66 -17.29
C LYS A 1054 79.40 16.78 -18.13
N LEU A 1055 79.22 18.04 -17.73
CA LEU A 1055 79.87 19.18 -18.39
C LEU A 1055 81.39 19.01 -18.38
N ILE A 1056 81.98 18.81 -17.20
CA ILE A 1056 83.43 18.71 -17.03
C ILE A 1056 84.01 17.48 -17.74
N CYS A 1057 83.40 16.31 -17.59
CA CYS A 1057 83.99 15.04 -18.04
C CYS A 1057 83.76 14.70 -19.53
N VAL A 1058 82.83 15.39 -20.20
CA VAL A 1058 82.37 15.01 -21.55
C VAL A 1058 82.56 16.12 -22.57
N THR A 1059 82.55 17.39 -22.17
CA THR A 1059 82.57 18.49 -23.14
C THR A 1059 84.00 18.90 -23.52
N ASP A 1060 84.64 19.70 -22.68
CA ASP A 1060 85.96 20.27 -22.91
C ASP A 1060 87.09 19.21 -22.79
N ASP A 1061 88.20 19.44 -23.49
CA ASP A 1061 89.40 18.59 -23.42
C ASP A 1061 90.44 19.22 -22.49
N TRP A 1062 90.46 18.76 -21.25
CA TRP A 1062 91.31 19.31 -20.19
C TRP A 1062 92.81 19.07 -20.42
N HIS A 1063 93.20 18.03 -21.15
CA HIS A 1063 94.61 17.81 -21.52
C HIS A 1063 95.08 18.86 -22.54
N LEU A 1064 94.18 19.32 -23.42
CA LEU A 1064 94.48 20.38 -24.40
C LEU A 1064 94.51 21.77 -23.76
N ILE A 1065 93.72 21.98 -22.70
CA ILE A 1065 93.68 23.23 -21.94
C ILE A 1065 94.90 23.35 -21.02
N SER A 1066 95.31 22.26 -20.36
CA SER A 1066 96.45 22.25 -19.44
C SER A 1066 97.82 22.27 -20.14
N ALA A 1067 97.88 21.92 -21.43
CA ALA A 1067 99.10 21.95 -22.24
C ALA A 1067 99.50 23.38 -22.65
N THR A 1068 100.10 24.13 -21.73
CA THR A 1068 100.50 25.54 -21.92
C THR A 1068 101.90 25.76 -22.47
N GLU A 1069 102.76 24.74 -22.50
CA GLU A 1069 104.22 24.88 -22.72
C GLU A 1069 104.65 25.47 -24.07
N ASN A 1070 103.74 25.64 -25.05
CA ASN A 1070 104.05 26.14 -26.40
C ASN A 1070 103.07 27.18 -26.98
N ASN A 1071 102.21 27.81 -26.15
CA ASN A 1071 101.24 28.81 -26.61
C ASN A 1071 101.50 30.18 -25.99
N SER A 1072 101.13 31.26 -26.68
CA SER A 1072 101.13 32.61 -26.08
C SER A 1072 99.96 32.80 -25.11
N ASP A 1073 100.11 33.72 -24.15
CA ASP A 1073 99.07 34.05 -23.15
C ASP A 1073 97.71 34.37 -23.78
N ASP A 1074 97.69 35.13 -24.89
CA ASP A 1074 96.46 35.47 -25.61
C ASP A 1074 95.76 34.23 -26.22
N VAL A 1075 96.54 33.23 -26.66
CA VAL A 1075 96.01 31.97 -27.22
C VAL A 1075 95.49 31.08 -26.10
N ASN A 1076 96.17 31.03 -24.96
CA ASN A 1076 95.68 30.31 -23.78
C ASN A 1076 94.39 30.94 -23.23
N LYS A 1077 94.31 32.28 -23.15
CA LYS A 1077 93.07 33.00 -22.79
C LYS A 1077 91.94 32.76 -23.77
N MET A 1078 92.23 32.77 -25.08
CA MET A 1078 91.22 32.49 -26.11
C MET A 1078 90.72 31.04 -26.00
N ARG A 1079 91.61 30.06 -25.80
CA ARG A 1079 91.24 28.66 -25.57
C ARG A 1079 90.37 28.49 -24.32
N LEU A 1080 90.71 29.17 -23.22
CA LEU A 1080 89.88 29.18 -22.00
C LEU A 1080 88.49 29.76 -22.27
N ARG A 1081 88.39 30.89 -22.98
CA ARG A 1081 87.11 31.53 -23.32
C ARG A 1081 86.27 30.74 -24.33
N ASP A 1082 86.90 29.92 -25.14
CA ASP A 1082 86.24 29.05 -26.11
C ASP A 1082 85.67 27.77 -25.48
N THR A 1083 86.05 27.44 -24.25
CA THR A 1083 85.48 26.29 -23.53
C THR A 1083 83.99 26.44 -23.26
N ILE A 1084 83.29 25.32 -23.27
CA ILE A 1084 81.85 25.26 -22.96
C ILE A 1084 81.64 25.49 -21.46
N PHE A 1085 82.59 25.05 -20.63
CA PHE A 1085 82.64 25.36 -19.21
C PHE A 1085 82.69 26.87 -18.95
N PHE A 1086 83.56 27.65 -19.61
CA PHE A 1086 83.61 29.12 -19.47
C PHE A 1086 82.29 29.78 -19.83
N ARG A 1087 81.69 29.40 -20.98
CA ARG A 1087 80.41 29.97 -21.43
C ARG A 1087 79.27 29.65 -20.46
N THR A 1088 79.28 28.43 -19.91
CA THR A 1088 78.28 27.99 -18.92
C THR A 1088 78.43 28.78 -17.62
N VAL A 1089 79.63 28.85 -17.05
CA VAL A 1089 79.93 29.60 -15.81
C VAL A 1089 79.55 31.08 -15.99
N ARG A 1090 79.92 31.70 -17.11
CA ARG A 1090 79.56 33.10 -17.39
C ARG A 1090 78.05 33.34 -17.41
N SER A 1091 77.26 32.34 -17.83
CA SER A 1091 75.79 32.43 -17.86
C SER A 1091 75.13 32.18 -16.50
N VAL A 1092 75.74 31.44 -15.58
CA VAL A 1092 75.12 31.03 -14.30
C VAL A 1092 75.78 31.63 -13.05
N GLN A 1093 76.87 32.37 -13.21
CA GLN A 1093 77.64 32.96 -12.11
C GLN A 1093 76.85 33.89 -11.17
N GLY A 1094 75.68 34.38 -11.59
CA GLY A 1094 74.79 35.18 -10.74
C GLY A 1094 73.94 34.36 -9.76
N SER A 1095 74.02 33.02 -9.81
CA SER A 1095 73.26 32.12 -8.95
C SER A 1095 74.17 31.43 -7.94
N ASP A 1096 74.19 31.94 -6.70
CA ASP A 1096 75.05 31.42 -5.63
C ASP A 1096 74.77 29.93 -5.33
N GLU A 1097 73.51 29.51 -5.41
CA GLU A 1097 73.10 28.11 -5.17
C GLU A 1097 73.70 27.14 -6.21
N ILE A 1098 73.62 27.47 -7.50
CA ILE A 1098 74.19 26.65 -8.59
C ILE A 1098 75.71 26.57 -8.46
N MET A 1099 76.36 27.68 -8.10
CA MET A 1099 77.81 27.75 -7.94
C MET A 1099 78.30 27.00 -6.69
N LYS A 1100 77.51 27.00 -5.61
CA LYS A 1100 77.81 26.20 -4.41
C LYS A 1100 77.81 24.70 -4.70
N VAL A 1101 76.89 24.21 -5.55
CA VAL A 1101 76.92 22.79 -5.97
C VAL A 1101 78.20 22.45 -6.72
N LEU A 1102 78.72 23.36 -7.56
CA LEU A 1102 80.01 23.16 -8.22
C LEU A 1102 81.16 23.05 -7.21
N ASP A 1103 81.15 23.86 -6.16
CA ASP A 1103 82.16 23.79 -5.09
C ASP A 1103 82.08 22.44 -4.35
N ASP A 1104 80.88 21.98 -4.02
CA ASP A 1104 80.65 20.69 -3.37
C ASP A 1104 81.08 19.50 -4.26
N VAL A 1105 80.89 19.59 -5.59
CA VAL A 1105 81.35 18.57 -6.55
C VAL A 1105 82.88 18.48 -6.57
N LEU A 1106 83.56 19.63 -6.52
CA LEU A 1106 85.03 19.69 -6.50
C LEU A 1106 85.60 19.24 -5.14
N GLU A 1107 84.94 19.56 -4.03
CA GLU A 1107 85.33 19.11 -2.70
C GLU A 1107 85.20 17.59 -2.56
N LYS A 1108 84.08 17.02 -3.02
CA LYS A 1108 83.85 15.56 -3.01
C LYS A 1108 84.81 14.80 -3.90
N ALA A 1109 85.34 15.40 -4.96
CA ALA A 1109 86.38 14.78 -5.78
C ALA A 1109 87.72 14.59 -5.02
N ARG A 1110 87.92 15.28 -3.88
CA ARG A 1110 89.11 15.17 -3.02
C ARG A 1110 89.03 14.07 -1.96
N GLU A 1111 87.82 13.69 -1.54
CA GLU A 1111 87.62 12.72 -0.46
C GLU A 1111 87.66 11.28 -0.99
N ASP A 1112 88.46 10.41 -0.36
CA ASP A 1112 88.66 8.99 -0.75
C ASP A 1112 87.45 8.06 -0.46
N GLY A 1113 86.23 8.62 -0.42
CA GLY A 1113 85.02 7.94 0.01
C GLY A 1113 83.79 8.29 -0.83
N MET A 1114 83.83 8.04 -2.14
CA MET A 1114 82.63 7.99 -2.97
C MET A 1114 82.18 6.55 -3.16
N THR A 1115 80.87 6.33 -3.07
CA THR A 1115 80.20 5.03 -3.21
C THR A 1115 80.47 4.40 -4.57
N ASP A 1116 80.88 3.13 -4.59
CA ASP A 1116 80.99 2.28 -5.79
C ASP A 1116 79.78 2.49 -6.72
N GLY A 1117 80.02 2.98 -7.94
CA GLY A 1117 79.01 2.99 -9.02
C GLY A 1117 78.76 4.31 -9.77
N ASP A 1118 79.38 5.45 -9.42
CA ASP A 1118 79.23 6.72 -10.14
C ASP A 1118 80.35 6.94 -11.19
N ILE A 1119 80.01 6.60 -12.44
CA ILE A 1119 80.91 6.67 -13.61
C ILE A 1119 81.51 8.06 -13.81
N TRP A 1120 80.75 9.13 -13.55
CA TRP A 1120 81.23 10.49 -13.76
C TRP A 1120 82.13 10.96 -12.62
N GLY A 1121 81.87 10.50 -11.39
CA GLY A 1121 82.75 10.71 -10.24
C GLY A 1121 84.15 10.13 -10.46
N ASP A 1122 84.24 8.89 -10.93
CA ASP A 1122 85.53 8.23 -11.22
C ASP A 1122 86.33 8.97 -12.30
N LYS A 1123 85.64 9.41 -13.37
CA LYS A 1123 86.28 10.16 -14.46
C LYS A 1123 86.73 11.56 -14.03
N LEU A 1124 85.99 12.20 -13.12
CA LEU A 1124 86.39 13.48 -12.53
C LEU A 1124 87.64 13.32 -11.65
N LYS A 1125 87.74 12.24 -10.88
CA LYS A 1125 88.93 11.92 -10.08
C LYS A 1125 90.17 11.68 -10.95
N GLN A 1126 90.01 10.92 -12.05
CA GLN A 1126 91.06 10.72 -13.04
C GLN A 1126 91.57 12.07 -13.60
N LEU A 1127 90.66 12.97 -13.99
CA LEU A 1127 91.03 14.29 -14.50
C LEU A 1127 91.68 15.19 -13.44
N ALA A 1128 91.29 15.06 -12.17
CA ALA A 1128 91.91 15.78 -11.06
C ALA A 1128 93.37 15.33 -10.83
N GLU A 1129 93.64 14.03 -10.92
CA GLU A 1129 95.00 13.47 -10.80
C GLU A 1129 95.88 13.78 -12.02
N GLU A 1130 95.33 13.72 -13.24
CA GLU A 1130 96.10 13.86 -14.48
C GLU A 1130 96.34 15.33 -14.90
N CYS A 1131 95.43 16.25 -14.59
CA CYS A 1131 95.44 17.62 -15.14
C CYS A 1131 95.36 18.75 -14.11
N ASP A 1132 95.28 18.47 -12.80
CA ASP A 1132 94.99 19.48 -11.77
C ASP A 1132 93.77 20.35 -12.14
N ILE A 1133 92.67 19.66 -12.45
CA ILE A 1133 91.47 20.28 -13.03
C ILE A 1133 90.86 21.37 -12.14
N GLU A 1134 91.06 21.28 -10.82
CA GLU A 1134 90.54 22.26 -9.86
C GLU A 1134 91.22 23.63 -10.04
N LEU A 1135 92.53 23.66 -10.24
CA LEU A 1135 93.27 24.88 -10.54
C LEU A 1135 92.77 25.52 -11.84
N TRP A 1136 92.52 24.70 -12.86
CA TRP A 1136 92.00 25.17 -14.14
C TRP A 1136 90.55 25.66 -14.05
N ILE A 1137 89.68 24.98 -13.30
CA ILE A 1137 88.29 25.42 -13.06
C ILE A 1137 88.28 26.75 -12.30
N ASN A 1138 89.11 26.91 -11.27
CA ASN A 1138 89.24 28.17 -10.53
C ASN A 1138 89.81 29.30 -11.41
N THR A 1139 90.69 28.97 -12.36
CA THR A 1139 91.22 29.92 -13.35
C THR A 1139 90.13 30.34 -14.33
N VAL A 1140 89.34 29.41 -14.86
CA VAL A 1140 88.20 29.73 -15.73
C VAL A 1140 87.17 30.59 -14.98
N ARG A 1141 86.92 30.30 -13.70
CA ARG A 1141 85.99 31.06 -12.85
C ARG A 1141 86.47 32.49 -12.62
N SER A 1142 87.76 32.71 -12.41
CA SER A 1142 88.30 34.06 -12.21
C SER A 1142 88.28 34.90 -13.50
N GLU A 1143 88.42 34.26 -14.66
CA GLU A 1143 88.32 34.92 -15.97
C GLU A 1143 86.85 35.17 -16.39
N ALA A 1144 85.89 34.39 -15.87
CA ALA A 1144 84.46 34.56 -16.16
C ALA A 1144 83.77 35.66 -15.32
N LYS A 1145 84.36 36.00 -14.16
CA LYS A 1145 83.99 37.14 -13.29
C LYS A 1145 84.41 38.46 -13.93
#